data_AF-A0A2E7C6X6-F1
#
_entry.id   AF-A0A2E7C6X6-F1
#
_cell.length_a   1.000
_cell.length_b   1.000
_cell.length_c   1.000
_cell.angle_alpha   90.00
_cell.angle_beta   90.00
_cell.angle_gamma   90.00
#
_symmetry.space_group_name_H-M   'P 1'
#
loop_
_entity.id
_entity.type
_entity.pdbx_description
1 polymer ?
#
loop_
_entity_poly.entity_id
_entity_poly.type
_entity_poly.pdbx_seq_one_letter_code
_entity_poly.pdbx_strand_id
1 'polypeptide(L)'
;MKKVLLAVLAASLVAGGWWWFELRRGAAGVDEGRDDFYKTLDNDPAPVLSPAEALQRFRIAPGFDVELVAAEPLVEDPVAMAWDEFGRLYVVEMRGYMPDAYGNGRDEPVGRVVRLRDTDGDGRMDESVAFLEKLVNPRAVAVTNAGILVGEPPNLWLCELPTADATCEQPRRIGDYAPNFDEGNVEHLENGLIVGLDNWLYNAKSSRSFRLHGDRLTVREGPNRGQWGMDFDDRGRFFYNHNSTWLQADFVTGEDLVTSEGVAGHAGIGVNLTDPSEVFSVRVNPGVNRAYLEGTLRPDGRLHKATGVSGLAVYRGDQFGPEYANDVFVPEVAANVVAHLRIREEGINLRAEHVLYPDEQWGEREFLGSTDERFRPVDAMNGPDGNLYIIDMYRGIVQDTQYLTDELREQILHRKLDKPLGMGRIWRIVRSDRAAASSVPDFAAASGEELVELLASGNGWVRETAQRLLLARDEPLAAALSRVVRGNDSRAAIHALWALAGREELQRDLVLEVVQGQDPWRQVQALRAGSELLSAEDMLALAGSLAQAPERVQMQLALALGRYAERDAVRDQLRQALIANIDSVYVRQAVIRAVTGQEMPFLALLMTDPAFVGQSSAKAEALGTLAVNAYRHLRGDMQSTELANPQLNTLLERVASADGGRAWQQIAMLQALRGLTRQTGFEPARLAEVPPIFAVGDDTVNDALSEARLSGRRAFTWPGDLLAQGIEPLTAEQRRLMQRGETFYVQCASCHGADGAGIAGLAPALAGVEWVTGPPEWLGRIILQGLVGPLEVNGESFNGVMPAHGHLPELTDEVLAGLMTYLRRAWGNTADAVSVEQAANIRASSAARNQPWTVEALREVPVDRGFGPFLGEYSVSFITITISEQAEGLHMEATMQGGGLLTQLDDNVFVAGGGEDSVKLEFVVESDGTVDTLIIYRGDQRIPASRKG
;
A
#
# COMPACT_ATOMS: atom_id res chain seq x y z
N MET A 1 38.12 -47.21 -17.80
CA MET A 1 36.66 -47.30 -18.05
C MET A 1 36.01 -45.91 -17.99
N LYS A 2 36.35 -45.01 -18.92
CA LYS A 2 35.75 -43.67 -19.09
C LYS A 2 35.82 -43.27 -20.58
N LYS A 3 35.21 -44.10 -21.42
CA LYS A 3 35.01 -43.87 -22.86
C LYS A 3 33.75 -44.63 -23.31
N VAL A 4 32.57 -44.20 -22.86
CA VAL A 4 31.28 -44.56 -23.49
C VAL A 4 30.22 -43.43 -23.31
N LEU A 5 30.31 -42.56 -22.31
CA LEU A 5 29.29 -41.52 -22.08
C LEU A 5 29.62 -40.14 -22.68
N LEU A 6 30.20 -40.13 -23.89
CA LEU A 6 30.53 -38.90 -24.64
C LEU A 6 30.26 -39.12 -26.13
N ALA A 7 29.02 -39.56 -26.48
CA ALA A 7 28.65 -39.81 -27.87
C ALA A 7 27.13 -39.75 -28.21
N VAL A 8 26.22 -39.36 -27.31
CA VAL A 8 24.77 -39.33 -27.64
C VAL A 8 24.05 -38.00 -27.37
N LEU A 9 24.75 -36.95 -26.91
CA LEU A 9 24.16 -35.61 -26.76
C LEU A 9 24.69 -34.59 -27.79
N ALA A 10 24.99 -35.08 -29.00
CA ALA A 10 25.50 -34.25 -30.11
C ALA A 10 24.78 -34.47 -31.45
N ALA A 11 23.54 -34.99 -31.45
CA ALA A 11 22.82 -35.32 -32.70
C ALA A 11 21.34 -34.88 -32.75
N SER A 12 20.94 -33.85 -31.98
CA SER A 12 19.60 -33.25 -32.11
C SER A 12 19.60 -31.72 -32.21
N LEU A 13 20.78 -31.09 -32.31
CA LEU A 13 20.95 -29.63 -32.29
C LEU A 13 21.28 -29.02 -33.68
N VAL A 14 20.99 -29.71 -34.79
CA VAL A 14 21.31 -29.22 -36.14
C VAL A 14 20.11 -29.17 -37.11
N ALA A 15 18.87 -29.39 -36.64
CA ALA A 15 17.67 -29.30 -37.50
C ALA A 15 16.71 -28.13 -37.18
N GLY A 16 17.03 -27.26 -36.22
CA GLY A 16 16.20 -26.09 -35.87
C GLY A 16 16.78 -24.72 -36.26
N GLY A 17 18.04 -24.68 -36.72
CA GLY A 17 18.80 -23.44 -36.89
C GLY A 17 18.67 -22.74 -38.24
N TRP A 18 17.91 -23.29 -39.19
CA TRP A 18 17.77 -22.73 -40.55
C TRP A 18 16.38 -22.18 -40.87
N TRP A 19 15.40 -22.33 -39.96
CA TRP A 19 14.07 -21.69 -40.06
C TRP A 19 13.90 -20.50 -39.11
N TRP A 20 14.96 -20.12 -38.39
CA TRP A 20 15.00 -18.93 -37.53
C TRP A 20 15.65 -17.71 -38.20
N PHE A 21 16.42 -17.93 -39.28
CA PHE A 21 17.11 -16.85 -40.01
C PHE A 21 16.31 -16.27 -41.19
N GLU A 22 15.20 -16.89 -41.58
CA GLU A 22 14.33 -16.41 -42.67
C GLU A 22 13.02 -15.76 -42.19
N LEU A 23 12.61 -15.97 -40.94
CA LEU A 23 11.51 -15.24 -40.31
C LEU A 23 11.92 -13.86 -39.74
N ARG A 24 13.23 -13.55 -39.70
CA ARG A 24 13.74 -12.18 -39.43
C ARG A 24 13.77 -11.26 -40.65
N ARG A 25 13.24 -11.69 -41.80
CA ARG A 25 13.03 -10.84 -42.99
C ARG A 25 11.56 -10.67 -43.39
N GLY A 26 10.62 -11.21 -42.61
CA GLY A 26 9.18 -11.16 -42.88
C GLY A 26 8.34 -10.30 -41.92
N ALA A 27 8.95 -9.70 -40.90
CA ALA A 27 8.28 -8.72 -40.01
C ALA A 27 8.87 -7.31 -40.16
N ALA A 28 9.38 -7.01 -41.36
CA ALA A 28 9.55 -5.63 -41.81
C ALA A 28 8.30 -5.29 -42.63
N GLY A 29 7.37 -4.57 -42.01
CA GLY A 29 6.13 -4.12 -42.61
C GLY A 29 4.91 -4.84 -42.04
N VAL A 30 4.41 -4.38 -40.89
CA VAL A 30 3.22 -3.51 -40.78
C VAL A 30 3.24 -2.85 -39.39
N ASP A 31 3.88 -1.69 -39.28
CA ASP A 31 3.32 -0.52 -38.58
C ASP A 31 3.98 0.75 -39.17
N GLU A 32 3.87 0.90 -40.49
CA GLU A 32 4.19 2.16 -41.17
C GLU A 32 2.95 3.05 -41.06
N GLY A 33 2.82 3.83 -39.98
CA GLY A 33 1.69 4.75 -39.87
C GLY A 33 1.50 5.57 -38.58
N ARG A 34 2.16 5.24 -37.46
CA ARG A 34 2.27 6.16 -36.32
C ARG A 34 3.73 6.52 -36.15
N ASP A 35 4.13 7.70 -36.62
CA ASP A 35 5.35 8.33 -36.12
C ASP A 35 5.16 8.52 -34.62
N ASP A 36 5.86 7.73 -33.82
CA ASP A 36 5.78 7.85 -32.37
C ASP A 36 6.14 9.29 -31.99
N PHE A 37 5.20 10.02 -31.39
CA PHE A 37 5.35 11.45 -31.11
C PHE A 37 6.67 11.78 -30.39
N TYR A 38 7.14 10.93 -29.47
CA TYR A 38 8.41 11.13 -28.75
C TYR A 38 9.65 11.12 -29.66
N LYS A 39 9.60 10.42 -30.80
CA LYS A 39 10.68 10.43 -31.81
C LYS A 39 10.77 11.76 -32.56
N THR A 40 9.70 12.55 -32.56
CA THR A 40 9.67 13.88 -33.19
C THR A 40 10.19 15.00 -32.29
N LEU A 41 10.44 14.70 -31.01
CA LEU A 41 10.95 15.67 -30.04
C LEU A 41 12.42 16.01 -30.32
N ASP A 42 12.81 17.20 -29.90
CA ASP A 42 14.20 17.64 -29.95
C ASP A 42 15.09 16.71 -29.12
N ASN A 43 15.93 15.95 -29.83
CA ASN A 43 16.86 14.97 -29.28
C ASN A 43 18.30 15.45 -29.39
N ASP A 44 18.54 16.76 -29.48
CA ASP A 44 19.88 17.31 -29.44
C ASP A 44 20.62 16.84 -28.17
N PRO A 45 21.97 16.66 -28.24
CA PRO A 45 22.76 16.26 -27.09
C PRO A 45 22.59 17.23 -25.93
N ALA A 46 22.48 16.70 -24.71
CA ALA A 46 22.43 17.52 -23.50
C ALA A 46 23.86 17.88 -23.05
N PRO A 47 24.34 19.11 -23.32
CA PRO A 47 25.69 19.49 -22.97
C PRO A 47 25.88 19.50 -21.45
N VAL A 48 27.12 19.28 -21.03
CA VAL A 48 27.53 19.56 -19.65
C VAL A 48 27.73 21.06 -19.54
N LEU A 49 27.01 21.72 -18.63
CA LEU A 49 27.16 23.14 -18.37
C LEU A 49 28.03 23.35 -17.15
N SER A 50 28.83 24.42 -17.12
CA SER A 50 29.42 24.89 -15.86
C SER A 50 28.34 25.38 -14.88
N PRO A 51 28.62 25.48 -13.57
CA PRO A 51 27.66 26.03 -12.62
C PRO A 51 27.14 27.42 -13.02
N ALA A 52 28.00 28.30 -13.56
CA ALA A 52 27.60 29.62 -14.01
C ALA A 52 26.68 29.59 -15.24
N GLU A 53 26.88 28.65 -16.16
CA GLU A 53 26.02 28.45 -17.33
C GLU A 53 24.67 27.82 -16.93
N ALA A 54 24.68 26.83 -16.02
CA ALA A 54 23.46 26.22 -15.50
C ALA A 54 22.60 27.22 -14.74
N LEU A 55 23.21 28.14 -13.98
CA LEU A 55 22.52 29.22 -13.30
C LEU A 55 21.70 30.09 -14.29
N GLN A 56 22.22 30.32 -15.49
CA GLN A 56 21.52 31.06 -16.55
C GLN A 56 20.36 30.27 -17.19
N ARG A 57 20.27 28.95 -16.94
CA ARG A 57 19.21 28.08 -17.46
C ARG A 57 18.00 27.97 -16.53
N PHE A 58 18.11 28.46 -15.30
CA PHE A 58 17.01 28.46 -14.36
C PHE A 58 15.95 29.51 -14.67
N ARG A 59 14.70 29.14 -14.43
CA ARG A 59 13.51 29.98 -14.39
C ARG A 59 12.93 29.86 -12.98
N ILE A 60 13.02 30.92 -12.19
CA ILE A 60 12.57 30.94 -10.81
C ILE A 60 11.43 31.93 -10.60
N ALA A 61 10.55 31.63 -9.65
CA ALA A 61 9.46 32.52 -9.22
C ALA A 61 9.94 33.97 -8.98
N PRO A 62 9.13 34.99 -9.31
CA PRO A 62 9.47 36.39 -9.05
C PRO A 62 9.76 36.64 -7.56
N GLY A 63 10.76 37.48 -7.29
CA GLY A 63 11.19 37.82 -5.92
C GLY A 63 12.21 36.85 -5.31
N PHE A 64 12.66 35.85 -6.07
CA PHE A 64 13.67 34.89 -5.65
C PHE A 64 14.86 34.86 -6.61
N ASP A 65 16.04 34.63 -6.05
CA ASP A 65 17.27 34.34 -6.79
C ASP A 65 17.81 32.95 -6.41
N VAL A 66 18.61 32.37 -7.31
CA VAL A 66 19.32 31.11 -7.07
C VAL A 66 20.81 31.41 -6.87
N GLU A 67 21.40 30.82 -5.84
CA GLU A 67 22.82 30.96 -5.51
C GLU A 67 23.48 29.59 -5.44
N LEU A 68 24.72 29.50 -5.92
CA LEU A 68 25.52 28.29 -5.79
C LEU A 68 26.10 28.18 -4.38
N VAL A 69 25.94 27.02 -3.74
CA VAL A 69 26.52 26.69 -2.42
C VAL A 69 27.74 25.80 -2.57
N ALA A 70 27.62 24.74 -3.36
CA ALA A 70 28.71 23.82 -3.67
C ALA A 70 28.50 23.21 -5.06
N ALA A 71 29.60 22.92 -5.75
CA ALA A 71 29.60 22.17 -7.01
C ALA A 71 30.82 21.24 -7.06
N GLU A 72 30.86 20.36 -8.05
CA GLU A 72 32.06 19.61 -8.41
C GLU A 72 33.32 20.52 -8.46
N PRO A 73 34.49 20.08 -7.93
CA PRO A 73 34.79 18.78 -7.32
C PRO A 73 34.53 18.71 -5.79
N LEU A 74 33.92 19.72 -5.18
CA LEU A 74 33.67 19.70 -3.73
C LEU A 74 32.64 18.64 -3.34
N VAL A 75 31.66 18.41 -4.21
CA VAL A 75 30.58 17.45 -4.04
C VAL A 75 30.30 16.73 -5.38
N GLU A 76 29.97 15.44 -5.32
CA GLU A 76 29.61 14.62 -6.48
C GLU A 76 28.41 13.72 -6.16
N ASP A 77 27.47 13.59 -7.10
CA ASP A 77 26.26 12.77 -6.99
C ASP A 77 25.53 12.90 -5.63
N PRO A 78 25.26 14.12 -5.13
CA PRO A 78 24.66 14.31 -3.82
C PRO A 78 23.21 13.85 -3.79
N VAL A 79 22.81 13.18 -2.71
CA VAL A 79 21.44 12.65 -2.55
C VAL A 79 20.79 12.94 -1.20
N ALA A 80 21.59 13.30 -0.19
CA ALA A 80 21.11 13.71 1.14
C ALA A 80 22.15 14.62 1.79
N MET A 81 21.72 15.53 2.66
CA MET A 81 22.65 16.37 3.41
C MET A 81 22.12 16.74 4.80
N ALA A 82 23.02 17.09 5.72
CA ALA A 82 22.68 17.55 7.06
C ALA A 82 23.70 18.56 7.57
N TRP A 83 23.22 19.63 8.20
CA TRP A 83 24.05 20.63 8.85
C TRP A 83 24.27 20.29 10.32
N ASP A 84 25.48 20.51 10.80
CA ASP A 84 25.77 20.47 12.23
C ASP A 84 25.74 21.85 12.89
N GLU A 85 25.91 21.87 14.20
CA GLU A 85 25.90 23.09 15.02
C GLU A 85 27.06 24.05 14.73
N PHE A 86 28.08 23.63 13.98
CA PHE A 86 29.23 24.44 13.59
C PHE A 86 29.07 25.05 12.20
N GLY A 87 27.92 24.86 11.55
CA GLY A 87 27.69 25.32 10.17
C GLY A 87 28.46 24.49 9.15
N ARG A 88 28.76 23.22 9.44
CA ARG A 88 29.41 22.30 8.49
C ARG A 88 28.35 21.43 7.84
N LEU A 89 28.48 21.23 6.54
CA LEU A 89 27.51 20.49 5.74
C LEU A 89 28.02 19.08 5.44
N TYR A 90 27.36 18.07 5.97
CA TYR A 90 27.61 16.67 5.64
C TYR A 90 26.75 16.28 4.45
N VAL A 91 27.36 15.77 3.38
CA VAL A 91 26.66 15.41 2.14
C VAL A 91 26.94 13.94 1.81
N VAL A 92 25.86 13.19 1.57
CA VAL A 92 25.91 11.81 1.10
C VAL A 92 26.05 11.81 -0.42
N GLU A 93 27.09 11.14 -0.91
CA GLU A 93 27.40 11.01 -2.32
C GLU A 93 27.15 9.58 -2.79
N MET A 94 26.16 9.41 -3.66
CA MET A 94 25.71 8.09 -4.16
C MET A 94 26.39 7.74 -5.48
N ARG A 95 27.72 7.80 -5.52
CA ARG A 95 28.55 7.70 -6.74
C ARG A 95 28.37 6.39 -7.52
N GLY A 96 28.01 5.31 -6.83
CA GLY A 96 27.75 3.99 -7.41
C GLY A 96 26.39 3.87 -8.12
N TYR A 97 25.49 4.85 -7.98
CA TYR A 97 24.16 4.77 -8.59
C TYR A 97 24.24 4.87 -10.12
N MET A 98 23.87 3.81 -10.84
CA MET A 98 23.82 3.76 -12.31
C MET A 98 25.06 4.36 -13.02
N PRO A 99 26.26 3.76 -12.89
CA PRO A 99 27.49 4.28 -13.48
C PRO A 99 27.49 4.28 -15.03
N ASP A 100 26.63 3.44 -15.61
CA ASP A 100 26.28 3.45 -17.03
C ASP A 100 24.81 3.05 -17.21
N ALA A 101 24.33 3.06 -18.46
CA ALA A 101 22.94 2.74 -18.81
C ALA A 101 22.53 1.26 -18.60
N TYR A 102 23.46 0.43 -18.10
CA TYR A 102 23.25 -0.98 -17.75
C TYR A 102 23.48 -1.26 -16.26
N GLY A 103 23.87 -0.25 -15.47
CA GLY A 103 24.14 -0.39 -14.04
C GLY A 103 25.43 -1.16 -13.70
N ASN A 104 26.38 -1.28 -14.63
CA ASN A 104 27.63 -1.99 -14.34
C ASN A 104 28.44 -1.25 -13.27
N GLY A 105 28.97 -1.98 -12.29
CA GLY A 105 29.76 -1.42 -11.19
C GLY A 105 28.93 -0.76 -10.07
N ARG A 106 27.60 -0.91 -10.08
CA ARG A 106 26.71 -0.26 -9.09
C ARG A 106 26.90 -0.69 -7.63
N ASP A 107 27.52 -1.86 -7.43
CA ASP A 107 27.81 -2.44 -6.11
C ASP A 107 29.25 -2.15 -5.66
N GLU A 108 30.03 -1.39 -6.44
CA GLU A 108 31.37 -0.97 -6.03
C GLU A 108 31.27 0.02 -4.85
N PRO A 109 32.12 -0.13 -3.82
CA PRO A 109 32.12 0.73 -2.64
C PRO A 109 32.79 2.07 -2.95
N VAL A 110 32.18 2.86 -3.82
CA VAL A 110 32.67 4.17 -4.26
C VAL A 110 31.89 5.33 -3.65
N GLY A 111 30.75 5.05 -3.01
CA GLY A 111 29.98 6.05 -2.27
C GLY A 111 30.73 6.55 -1.04
N ARG A 112 30.38 7.76 -0.60
CA ARG A 112 31.01 8.38 0.58
C ARG A 112 30.10 9.42 1.21
N VAL A 113 30.48 9.90 2.39
CA VAL A 113 29.98 11.13 2.99
C VAL A 113 31.12 12.14 2.98
N VAL A 114 30.89 13.33 2.43
CA VAL A 114 31.82 14.46 2.51
C VAL A 114 31.36 15.45 3.57
N ARG A 115 32.30 16.15 4.20
CA ARG A 115 32.03 17.30 5.07
C ARG A 115 32.57 18.55 4.40
N LEU A 116 31.66 19.49 4.13
CA LEU A 116 31.95 20.76 3.51
C LEU A 116 32.04 21.88 4.55
N ARG A 117 32.91 22.87 4.30
CA ARG A 117 33.09 24.05 5.15
C ARG A 117 33.10 25.31 4.30
N ASP A 118 32.35 26.30 4.74
CA ASP A 118 32.49 27.70 4.35
C ASP A 118 33.51 28.34 5.31
N THR A 119 34.62 28.84 4.76
CA THR A 119 35.76 29.36 5.55
C THR A 119 35.81 30.88 5.64
N ASP A 120 35.03 31.59 4.81
CA ASP A 120 34.99 33.04 4.78
C ASP A 120 33.61 33.65 5.10
N GLY A 121 32.59 32.80 5.24
CA GLY A 121 31.24 33.15 5.65
C GLY A 121 30.38 33.76 4.55
N ASP A 122 30.73 33.58 3.27
CA ASP A 122 29.96 34.09 2.13
C ASP A 122 28.74 33.23 1.76
N GLY A 123 28.59 32.06 2.40
CA GLY A 123 27.53 31.08 2.16
C GLY A 123 27.87 30.06 1.06
N ARG A 124 29.11 30.07 0.53
CA ARG A 124 29.64 29.08 -0.39
C ARG A 124 30.66 28.20 0.33
N MET A 125 30.66 26.92 -0.03
CA MET A 125 31.60 25.96 0.53
C MET A 125 32.96 26.11 -0.17
N ASP A 126 34.03 26.16 0.61
CA ASP A 126 35.42 26.30 0.13
C ASP A 126 36.20 24.98 0.21
N GLU A 127 35.94 24.20 1.27
CA GLU A 127 36.68 22.99 1.57
C GLU A 127 35.77 21.76 1.55
N SER A 128 36.32 20.63 1.10
CA SER A 128 35.67 19.31 1.14
C SER A 128 36.61 18.28 1.72
N VAL A 129 36.15 17.56 2.74
CA VAL A 129 36.86 16.45 3.37
C VAL A 129 36.02 15.17 3.23
N ALA A 130 36.63 14.10 2.74
CA ALA A 130 36.01 12.78 2.78
C ALA A 130 35.86 12.33 4.25
N PHE A 131 34.63 12.38 4.76
CA PHE A 131 34.33 12.13 6.17
C PHE A 131 34.21 10.64 6.46
N LEU A 132 33.52 9.90 5.59
CA LEU A 132 33.40 8.45 5.61
C LEU A 132 33.42 7.93 4.17
N GLU A 133 34.27 6.98 3.86
CA GLU A 133 34.46 6.46 2.49
C GLU A 133 34.11 4.98 2.37
N LYS A 134 34.13 4.48 1.13
CA LYS A 134 33.95 3.06 0.77
C LYS A 134 32.58 2.51 1.09
N LEU A 135 31.55 3.33 0.84
CA LEU A 135 30.16 2.97 1.04
C LEU A 135 29.54 2.45 -0.25
N VAL A 136 28.62 1.49 -0.15
CA VAL A 136 27.81 1.00 -1.26
C VAL A 136 26.43 1.65 -1.18
N ASN A 137 26.12 2.52 -2.17
CA ASN A 137 24.83 3.21 -2.27
C ASN A 137 24.34 3.81 -0.94
N PRO A 138 25.13 4.68 -0.26
CA PRO A 138 24.66 5.37 0.95
C PRO A 138 23.54 6.37 0.61
N ARG A 139 22.57 6.55 1.52
CA ARG A 139 21.30 7.24 1.19
C ARG A 139 20.78 8.19 2.27
N ALA A 140 21.40 8.21 3.45
CA ALA A 140 20.97 9.08 4.54
C ALA A 140 22.11 9.52 5.45
N VAL A 141 21.97 10.71 6.01
CA VAL A 141 22.86 11.26 7.03
C VAL A 141 22.05 12.05 8.05
N ALA A 142 22.41 11.97 9.33
CA ALA A 142 21.83 12.80 10.38
C ALA A 142 22.84 13.19 11.45
N VAL A 143 22.69 14.38 12.01
CA VAL A 143 23.52 14.89 13.11
C VAL A 143 22.83 14.60 14.44
N THR A 144 23.53 13.92 15.35
CA THR A 144 23.04 13.60 16.70
C THR A 144 24.08 14.02 17.75
N ASN A 145 23.70 14.06 19.02
CA ASN A 145 24.66 14.34 20.10
C ASN A 145 25.72 13.24 20.29
N ALA A 146 25.45 12.02 19.78
CA ALA A 146 26.42 10.93 19.82
C ALA A 146 27.43 11.00 18.65
N GLY A 147 27.13 11.78 17.61
CA GLY A 147 27.92 11.85 16.38
C GLY A 147 27.03 11.85 15.13
N ILE A 148 27.63 11.46 14.00
CA ILE A 148 26.97 11.46 12.69
C ILE A 148 26.44 10.06 12.37
N LEU A 149 25.14 9.94 12.13
CA LEU A 149 24.53 8.73 11.63
C LEU A 149 24.61 8.68 10.11
N VAL A 150 24.93 7.52 9.54
CA VAL A 150 24.96 7.28 8.10
C VAL A 150 24.19 6.00 7.77
N GLY A 151 23.18 6.14 6.91
CA GLY A 151 22.40 5.02 6.39
C GLY A 151 23.02 4.50 5.09
N GLU A 152 23.64 3.32 5.15
CA GLU A 152 24.19 2.59 4.01
C GLU A 152 23.65 1.16 4.08
N PRO A 153 22.72 0.73 3.20
CA PRO A 153 22.11 -0.61 3.30
C PRO A 153 23.14 -1.76 3.38
N PRO A 154 22.98 -2.76 4.27
CA PRO A 154 21.97 -2.91 5.33
C PRO A 154 22.35 -2.27 6.68
N ASN A 155 23.35 -1.39 6.71
CA ASN A 155 24.04 -0.89 7.89
C ASN A 155 23.57 0.52 8.31
N LEU A 156 23.19 0.67 9.57
CA LEU A 156 23.16 1.97 10.23
C LEU A 156 24.47 2.21 10.95
N TRP A 157 25.28 3.15 10.46
CA TRP A 157 26.56 3.52 11.04
C TRP A 157 26.43 4.72 11.97
N LEU A 158 27.19 4.71 13.07
CA LEU A 158 27.47 5.87 13.91
C LEU A 158 28.95 6.21 13.83
N CYS A 159 29.22 7.45 13.43
CA CYS A 159 30.53 8.07 13.42
C CYS A 159 30.65 9.02 14.61
N GLU A 160 31.27 8.54 15.69
CA GLU A 160 31.53 9.34 16.88
C GLU A 160 32.57 10.44 16.57
N LEU A 161 32.36 11.62 17.15
CA LEU A 161 33.21 12.80 16.94
C LEU A 161 33.99 13.13 18.23
N PRO A 162 35.12 12.47 18.52
CA PRO A 162 35.90 12.71 19.75
C PRO A 162 36.46 14.15 19.82
N THR A 163 36.60 14.79 18.66
CA THR A 163 36.86 16.23 18.53
C THR A 163 35.97 16.75 17.42
N ALA A 164 35.63 18.05 17.44
CA ALA A 164 34.80 18.66 16.41
C ALA A 164 35.33 18.34 15.00
N ASP A 165 36.63 18.49 14.74
CA ASP A 165 37.23 18.30 13.41
C ASP A 165 37.50 16.83 13.02
N ALA A 166 37.17 15.83 13.85
CA ALA A 166 37.47 14.43 13.55
C ALA A 166 36.75 13.96 12.25
N THR A 167 37.40 13.07 11.50
CA THR A 167 36.79 12.26 10.42
C THR A 167 36.36 10.90 10.97
N CYS A 168 35.52 10.17 10.23
CA CYS A 168 35.04 8.86 10.63
C CYS A 168 35.99 7.75 10.19
N GLU A 169 37.05 7.51 10.97
CA GLU A 169 38.02 6.45 10.67
C GLU A 169 37.49 5.05 11.00
N GLN A 170 36.65 4.92 12.03
CA GLN A 170 36.12 3.65 12.53
C GLN A 170 34.62 3.77 12.80
N PRO A 171 33.75 3.65 11.76
CA PRO A 171 32.31 3.69 11.95
C PRO A 171 31.86 2.49 12.79
N ARG A 172 30.96 2.73 13.75
CA ARG A 172 30.35 1.67 14.56
C ARG A 172 28.97 1.34 14.01
N ARG A 173 28.72 0.06 13.68
CA ARG A 173 27.37 -0.39 13.29
C ARG A 173 26.47 -0.42 14.53
N ILE A 174 25.35 0.29 14.49
CA ILE A 174 24.41 0.37 15.62
C ILE A 174 23.07 -0.31 15.36
N GLY A 175 22.80 -0.72 14.12
CA GLY A 175 21.57 -1.42 13.76
C GLY A 175 21.46 -1.66 12.25
N ASP A 176 20.29 -2.14 11.84
CA ASP A 176 19.96 -2.40 10.45
C ASP A 176 19.30 -1.16 9.81
N TYR A 177 19.66 -0.86 8.57
CA TYR A 177 19.06 0.20 7.74
C TYR A 177 18.76 -0.35 6.36
N ALA A 178 17.51 -0.25 5.87
CA ALA A 178 17.07 -0.97 4.66
C ALA A 178 17.45 -2.46 4.67
N PRO A 179 17.03 -3.25 5.67
CA PRO A 179 17.43 -4.66 5.80
C PRO A 179 16.97 -5.55 4.62
N ASN A 180 15.98 -5.10 3.86
CA ASN A 180 15.44 -5.76 2.67
C ASN A 180 16.16 -5.38 1.36
N PHE A 181 17.39 -4.86 1.44
CA PHE A 181 18.15 -4.40 0.26
C PHE A 181 18.39 -5.49 -0.80
N ASP A 182 18.50 -6.76 -0.40
CA ASP A 182 18.68 -7.89 -1.32
C ASP A 182 17.40 -8.26 -2.11
N GLU A 183 16.24 -7.83 -1.63
CA GLU A 183 14.92 -8.21 -2.17
C GLU A 183 14.32 -7.14 -3.10
N GLY A 184 14.88 -5.93 -3.08
CA GLY A 184 14.25 -4.74 -3.64
C GLY A 184 15.07 -3.99 -4.68
N ASN A 185 14.38 -3.16 -5.46
CA ASN A 185 15.03 -2.12 -6.25
C ASN A 185 15.62 -1.05 -5.31
N VAL A 186 16.81 -0.54 -5.63
CA VAL A 186 17.47 0.56 -4.91
C VAL A 186 16.58 1.83 -4.79
N GLU A 187 15.69 2.08 -5.76
CA GLU A 187 14.69 3.17 -5.72
C GLU A 187 13.58 2.94 -4.68
N HIS A 188 13.43 1.72 -4.17
CA HIS A 188 12.38 1.29 -3.26
C HIS A 188 12.90 0.82 -1.89
N LEU A 189 14.08 1.28 -1.50
CA LEU A 189 14.67 1.03 -0.18
C LEU A 189 14.44 2.20 0.80
N GLU A 190 14.52 1.90 2.10
CA GLU A 190 14.46 2.87 3.21
C GLU A 190 15.52 3.98 3.05
N ASN A 191 15.07 5.24 3.13
CA ASN A 191 15.90 6.45 2.97
C ASN A 191 15.48 7.56 3.95
N GLY A 192 16.32 8.58 4.12
CA GLY A 192 16.14 9.62 5.14
C GLY A 192 16.54 9.17 6.55
N LEU A 193 16.72 10.13 7.45
CA LEU A 193 17.00 9.97 8.89
C LEU A 193 16.56 11.27 9.60
N ILE A 194 15.27 11.60 9.53
CA ILE A 194 14.77 12.93 9.91
C ILE A 194 14.44 12.95 11.39
N VAL A 195 15.05 13.86 12.15
CA VAL A 195 14.78 14.04 13.57
C VAL A 195 13.46 14.79 13.75
N GLY A 196 12.40 14.08 14.14
CA GLY A 196 11.09 14.65 14.44
C GLY A 196 11.07 15.42 15.76
N LEU A 197 10.01 16.20 15.97
CA LEU A 197 9.80 17.00 17.19
C LEU A 197 9.87 16.18 18.49
N ASP A 198 9.49 14.90 18.43
CA ASP A 198 9.44 13.99 19.58
C ASP A 198 10.76 13.25 19.84
N ASN A 199 11.86 13.71 19.22
CA ASN A 199 13.21 13.16 19.34
C ASN A 199 13.38 11.75 18.74
N TRP A 200 12.45 11.30 17.89
CA TRP A 200 12.60 10.10 17.06
C TRP A 200 13.14 10.47 15.67
N LEU A 201 13.90 9.56 15.06
CA LEU A 201 14.35 9.60 13.67
C LEU A 201 13.35 8.83 12.80
N TYR A 202 12.95 9.44 11.70
CA TYR A 202 11.96 8.92 10.76
C TYR A 202 12.57 8.72 9.37
N ASN A 203 12.09 7.70 8.67
CA ASN A 203 12.56 7.32 7.34
C ASN A 203 11.39 7.19 6.37
N ALA A 204 11.66 7.53 5.11
CA ALA A 204 10.76 7.22 4.00
C ALA A 204 11.02 5.79 3.50
N LYS A 205 10.02 5.25 2.80
CA LYS A 205 9.95 3.86 2.32
C LYS A 205 10.21 2.84 3.44
N SER A 206 9.75 3.17 4.65
CA SER A 206 9.93 2.37 5.86
C SER A 206 8.74 2.56 6.79
N SER A 207 8.39 1.52 7.54
CA SER A 207 7.51 1.61 8.71
C SER A 207 8.27 1.86 10.01
N ARG A 208 9.60 1.90 9.97
CA ARG A 208 10.45 1.98 11.16
C ARG A 208 10.77 3.42 11.53
N SER A 209 10.84 3.67 12.83
CA SER A 209 11.42 4.88 13.40
C SER A 209 12.44 4.50 14.47
N PHE A 210 13.46 5.34 14.65
CA PHE A 210 14.56 5.08 15.56
C PHE A 210 14.64 6.11 16.67
N ARG A 211 15.11 5.70 17.85
CA ARG A 211 15.53 6.64 18.88
C ARG A 211 16.86 6.19 19.45
N LEU A 212 17.82 7.10 19.42
CA LEU A 212 19.13 6.89 20.02
C LEU A 212 19.12 7.46 21.44
N HIS A 213 19.46 6.64 22.43
CA HIS A 213 19.62 7.07 23.81
C HIS A 213 20.96 6.54 24.34
N GLY A 214 21.95 7.43 24.45
CA GLY A 214 23.35 7.03 24.60
C GLY A 214 23.74 6.10 23.45
N ASP A 215 24.24 4.91 23.77
CA ASP A 215 24.65 3.90 22.78
C ASP A 215 23.51 2.95 22.33
N ARG A 216 22.30 3.10 22.87
CA ARG A 216 21.20 2.17 22.59
C ARG A 216 20.25 2.72 21.53
N LEU A 217 20.12 1.97 20.43
CA LEU A 217 19.11 2.19 19.40
C LEU A 217 17.81 1.47 19.79
N THR A 218 16.72 2.23 19.92
CA THR A 218 15.36 1.68 20.05
C THR A 218 14.66 1.81 18.70
N VAL A 219 13.96 0.76 18.27
CA VAL A 219 13.16 0.76 17.03
C VAL A 219 11.69 0.65 17.41
N ARG A 220 10.84 1.42 16.72
CA ARG A 220 9.39 1.33 16.78
C ARG A 220 8.83 1.16 15.36
N GLU A 221 7.75 0.40 15.23
CA GLU A 221 6.94 0.33 14.01
C GLU A 221 5.86 1.41 13.98
N GLY A 222 5.55 1.92 12.80
CA GLY A 222 4.55 2.93 12.51
C GLY A 222 4.05 2.84 11.06
N PRO A 223 3.42 3.89 10.52
CA PRO A 223 2.97 3.90 9.14
C PRO A 223 4.14 3.80 8.14
N ASN A 224 3.94 3.07 7.05
CA ASN A 224 4.85 3.11 5.92
C ASN A 224 4.61 4.38 5.10
N ARG A 225 5.64 5.22 4.93
CA ARG A 225 5.51 6.55 4.32
C ARG A 225 6.42 6.73 3.12
N GLY A 226 5.90 7.37 2.09
CA GLY A 226 6.66 7.90 0.97
C GLY A 226 7.48 6.89 0.16
N GLN A 227 8.27 7.40 -0.77
CA GLN A 227 9.20 6.64 -1.59
C GLN A 227 10.63 7.18 -1.48
N TRP A 228 10.82 8.49 -1.68
CA TRP A 228 12.10 9.15 -1.49
C TRP A 228 11.89 10.49 -0.80
N GLY A 229 12.41 10.64 0.43
CA GLY A 229 12.27 11.84 1.24
C GLY A 229 10.92 11.98 1.95
N MET A 230 10.95 12.78 3.01
CA MET A 230 9.81 13.22 3.81
C MET A 230 10.23 14.48 4.58
N ASP A 231 9.31 15.19 5.22
CA ASP A 231 9.61 16.28 6.17
C ASP A 231 8.39 16.44 7.10
N PHE A 232 8.45 17.36 8.05
CA PHE A 232 7.34 17.66 8.95
C PHE A 232 7.15 19.17 9.17
N ASP A 233 5.95 19.57 9.58
CA ASP A 233 5.66 20.98 9.90
C ASP A 233 6.02 21.35 11.35
N ASP A 234 5.88 22.63 11.73
CA ASP A 234 6.13 23.13 13.09
C ASP A 234 5.25 22.48 14.19
N ARG A 235 4.30 21.62 13.80
CA ARG A 235 3.37 20.91 14.69
C ARG A 235 3.62 19.41 14.72
N GLY A 236 4.56 18.90 13.91
CA GLY A 236 4.93 17.49 13.84
C GLY A 236 4.03 16.64 12.96
N ARG A 237 3.28 17.24 12.02
CA ARG A 237 2.61 16.50 10.95
C ARG A 237 3.61 16.15 9.85
N PHE A 238 3.60 14.90 9.40
CA PHE A 238 4.49 14.44 8.35
C PHE A 238 3.93 14.67 6.96
N PHE A 239 4.81 15.03 6.03
CA PHE A 239 4.58 15.21 4.61
C PHE A 239 5.58 14.35 3.84
N TYR A 240 5.12 13.70 2.78
CA TYR A 240 5.93 12.76 1.99
C TYR A 240 5.33 12.60 0.60
N ASN A 241 6.01 11.88 -0.28
CA ASN A 241 5.57 11.72 -1.68
C ASN A 241 5.86 10.32 -2.23
N HIS A 242 5.27 10.03 -3.38
CA HIS A 242 5.58 8.87 -4.22
C HIS A 242 5.97 9.35 -5.61
N ASN A 243 6.64 8.50 -6.40
CA ASN A 243 7.14 8.89 -7.73
C ASN A 243 6.12 9.59 -8.64
N SER A 244 4.83 9.23 -8.52
CA SER A 244 3.72 9.76 -9.32
C SER A 244 2.73 10.62 -8.54
N THR A 245 3.11 11.08 -7.35
CA THR A 245 2.26 11.89 -6.49
C THR A 245 3.07 12.97 -5.80
N TRP A 246 2.76 14.24 -6.06
CA TRP A 246 3.52 15.36 -5.51
C TRP A 246 3.55 15.37 -3.98
N LEU A 247 2.41 15.16 -3.32
CA LEU A 247 2.32 15.30 -1.88
C LEU A 247 1.23 14.45 -1.24
N GLN A 248 1.64 13.73 -0.22
CA GLN A 248 0.78 13.11 0.79
C GLN A 248 1.10 13.69 2.15
N ALA A 249 0.13 13.58 3.07
CA ALA A 249 0.34 14.01 4.45
C ALA A 249 -0.39 13.13 5.47
N ASP A 250 0.14 13.15 6.68
CA ASP A 250 -0.52 12.67 7.88
C ASP A 250 -1.19 13.85 8.61
N PHE A 251 -2.50 13.78 8.81
CA PHE A 251 -3.27 14.81 9.52
C PHE A 251 -3.12 14.71 11.05
N VAL A 252 -2.68 13.53 11.50
CA VAL A 252 -2.55 13.07 12.89
C VAL A 252 -1.28 12.26 13.03
N THR A 253 -0.75 12.11 14.24
CA THR A 253 0.44 11.28 14.47
C THR A 253 0.13 9.81 14.25
N GLY A 254 0.64 9.24 13.16
CA GLY A 254 0.34 7.86 12.77
C GLY A 254 0.89 6.79 13.72
N GLU A 255 1.97 7.08 14.46
CA GLU A 255 2.56 6.16 15.43
C GLU A 255 1.66 5.87 16.64
N ASP A 256 0.67 6.74 16.90
CA ASP A 256 -0.29 6.53 17.96
C ASP A 256 -1.46 5.61 17.50
N LEU A 257 -1.60 5.39 16.19
CA LEU A 257 -2.67 4.59 15.58
C LEU A 257 -2.17 3.24 15.06
N VAL A 258 -1.11 3.25 14.25
CA VAL A 258 -0.60 2.09 13.53
C VAL A 258 0.24 1.21 14.44
N THR A 259 0.01 -0.11 14.39
CA THR A 259 0.83 -1.13 15.06
C THR A 259 1.32 -2.16 14.05
N SER A 260 2.32 -2.95 14.45
CA SER A 260 2.84 -4.08 13.67
C SER A 260 1.80 -5.15 13.31
N GLU A 261 0.64 -5.14 13.97
CA GLU A 261 -0.48 -6.10 13.78
C GLU A 261 -1.68 -5.47 13.03
N GLY A 262 -1.57 -4.21 12.59
CA GLY A 262 -2.70 -3.38 12.17
C GLY A 262 -2.98 -3.32 10.65
N VAL A 263 -4.26 -3.39 10.31
CA VAL A 263 -4.90 -3.34 8.99
C VAL A 263 -4.51 -2.10 8.16
N ALA A 264 -4.48 -2.24 6.84
CA ALA A 264 -4.38 -1.13 5.89
C ALA A 264 -5.52 -0.09 6.05
N GLY A 265 -5.15 1.20 6.01
CA GLY A 265 -6.07 2.35 5.88
C GLY A 265 -6.60 2.93 7.20
N HIS A 266 -5.82 3.82 7.82
CA HIS A 266 -6.30 4.69 8.91
C HIS A 266 -6.71 6.06 8.35
N ALA A 267 -7.81 6.63 8.82
CA ALA A 267 -8.27 7.93 8.34
C ALA A 267 -7.26 9.02 8.73
N GLY A 268 -6.85 9.83 7.75
CA GLY A 268 -5.88 10.91 7.96
C GLY A 268 -4.42 10.47 7.92
N ILE A 269 -4.11 9.22 7.54
CA ILE A 269 -2.73 8.75 7.33
C ILE A 269 -2.52 8.48 5.84
N GLY A 270 -1.44 9.01 5.26
CA GLY A 270 -1.13 8.85 3.82
C GLY A 270 -2.17 9.45 2.87
N VAL A 271 -2.81 10.54 3.27
CA VAL A 271 -3.83 11.19 2.43
C VAL A 271 -3.14 11.89 1.26
N ASN A 272 -3.49 11.52 0.02
CA ASN A 272 -3.04 12.22 -1.18
C ASN A 272 -3.67 13.61 -1.25
N LEU A 273 -2.82 14.64 -1.29
CA LEU A 273 -3.24 16.05 -1.35
C LEU A 273 -3.24 16.61 -2.77
N THR A 274 -2.66 15.88 -3.73
CA THR A 274 -2.39 16.35 -5.09
C THR A 274 -2.80 15.29 -6.13
N ASP A 275 -4.04 15.39 -6.60
CA ASP A 275 -4.56 14.57 -7.70
C ASP A 275 -5.48 15.43 -8.61
N PRO A 276 -5.20 15.55 -9.92
CA PRO A 276 -4.07 14.99 -10.65
C PRO A 276 -2.73 15.68 -10.31
N SER A 277 -1.63 14.90 -10.32
CA SER A 277 -0.27 15.42 -10.15
C SER A 277 0.31 15.95 -11.47
N GLU A 278 -0.27 17.02 -12.00
CA GLU A 278 0.20 17.66 -13.24
C GLU A 278 1.55 18.36 -13.05
N VAL A 279 2.34 18.45 -14.14
CA VAL A 279 3.68 19.03 -14.15
C VAL A 279 3.77 20.17 -15.15
N PHE A 280 4.35 21.30 -14.76
CA PHE A 280 4.49 22.49 -15.61
C PHE A 280 5.98 22.84 -15.83
N SER A 281 6.68 21.98 -16.57
CA SER A 281 8.11 22.17 -16.89
C SER A 281 8.36 23.34 -17.86
N VAL A 282 9.61 23.83 -17.87
CA VAL A 282 10.07 24.94 -18.71
C VAL A 282 10.81 24.48 -19.97
N ARG A 283 10.82 23.17 -20.24
CA ARG A 283 11.43 22.55 -21.42
C ARG A 283 10.68 21.29 -21.81
N VAL A 284 10.79 20.88 -23.08
CA VAL A 284 10.45 19.53 -23.54
C VAL A 284 11.25 18.50 -22.74
N ASN A 285 10.65 17.37 -22.40
CA ASN A 285 11.25 16.34 -21.55
C ASN A 285 11.41 14.99 -22.32
N PRO A 286 12.44 14.82 -23.16
CA PRO A 286 12.62 13.57 -23.93
C PRO A 286 13.12 12.42 -23.08
N GLY A 287 13.81 12.70 -21.96
CA GLY A 287 14.38 11.70 -21.05
C GLY A 287 13.42 11.17 -19.99
N VAL A 288 12.14 10.94 -20.36
CA VAL A 288 11.12 10.40 -19.45
C VAL A 288 10.90 8.91 -19.73
N ASN A 289 10.63 8.14 -18.68
CA ASN A 289 10.35 6.71 -18.85
C ASN A 289 8.99 6.52 -19.53
N ARG A 290 8.92 5.62 -20.52
CA ARG A 290 7.71 5.26 -21.26
C ARG A 290 7.07 6.44 -22.02
N ALA A 291 7.89 7.30 -22.62
CA ALA A 291 7.40 8.42 -23.44
C ALA A 291 6.49 7.98 -24.60
N TYR A 292 6.58 6.72 -25.01
CA TYR A 292 5.72 6.09 -26.02
C TYR A 292 4.27 5.85 -25.58
N LEU A 293 3.96 5.89 -24.28
CA LEU A 293 2.59 5.74 -23.78
C LEU A 293 1.83 7.06 -23.91
N GLU A 294 0.65 7.00 -24.55
CA GLU A 294 -0.26 8.14 -24.67
C GLU A 294 -0.60 8.72 -23.28
N GLY A 295 -0.52 10.05 -23.16
CA GLY A 295 -0.77 10.76 -21.91
C GLY A 295 0.45 10.94 -21.00
N THR A 296 1.59 10.29 -21.28
CA THR A 296 2.85 10.53 -20.54
C THR A 296 3.40 11.93 -20.81
N LEU A 297 3.46 12.28 -22.09
CA LEU A 297 3.84 13.62 -22.55
C LEU A 297 2.61 14.40 -22.99
N ARG A 298 2.65 15.71 -22.77
CA ARG A 298 1.72 16.69 -23.35
C ARG A 298 1.98 16.79 -24.87
N PRO A 299 1.02 17.30 -25.66
CA PRO A 299 1.22 17.53 -27.10
C PRO A 299 2.37 18.47 -27.46
N ASP A 300 2.86 19.26 -26.49
CA ASP A 300 4.02 20.14 -26.63
C ASP A 300 5.35 19.47 -26.23
N GLY A 301 5.33 18.17 -25.88
CA GLY A 301 6.52 17.40 -25.51
C GLY A 301 6.97 17.53 -24.05
N ARG A 302 6.27 18.32 -23.23
CA ARG A 302 6.54 18.41 -21.79
C ARG A 302 5.94 17.25 -21.03
N LEU A 303 6.51 16.92 -19.86
CA LEU A 303 5.94 15.91 -18.98
C LEU A 303 4.51 16.31 -18.56
N HIS A 304 3.56 15.38 -18.66
CA HIS A 304 2.16 15.66 -18.32
C HIS A 304 1.93 15.53 -16.81
N LYS A 305 2.23 14.36 -16.25
CA LYS A 305 2.06 14.03 -14.84
C LYS A 305 3.38 13.62 -14.22
N ALA A 306 3.54 13.82 -12.92
CA ALA A 306 4.77 13.50 -12.23
C ALA A 306 5.12 12.01 -12.34
N THR A 307 6.41 11.70 -12.52
CA THR A 307 6.92 10.33 -12.69
C THR A 307 8.20 10.04 -11.90
N GLY A 308 8.86 11.08 -11.39
CA GLY A 308 10.05 11.03 -10.56
C GLY A 308 10.01 12.12 -9.49
N VAL A 309 8.91 12.24 -8.75
CA VAL A 309 8.90 13.05 -7.52
C VAL A 309 9.86 12.43 -6.51
N SER A 310 10.72 13.27 -5.92
CA SER A 310 11.68 12.83 -4.90
C SER A 310 12.01 13.98 -3.95
N GLY A 311 12.16 13.67 -2.67
CA GLY A 311 12.51 14.65 -1.66
C GLY A 311 11.42 15.69 -1.45
N LEU A 312 11.55 16.52 -0.41
CA LEU A 312 10.71 17.71 -0.22
C LEU A 312 11.20 18.53 0.97
N ALA A 313 10.87 19.81 0.98
CA ALA A 313 10.97 20.65 2.16
C ALA A 313 9.61 21.25 2.51
N VAL A 314 9.15 21.05 3.75
CA VAL A 314 8.12 21.90 4.35
C VAL A 314 8.83 23.17 4.79
N TYR A 315 8.50 24.31 4.19
CA TYR A 315 9.25 25.53 4.45
C TYR A 315 8.99 26.06 5.87
N ARG A 316 10.05 26.03 6.67
CA ARG A 316 10.09 26.44 8.09
C ARG A 316 11.25 27.41 8.37
N GLY A 317 11.88 27.91 7.32
CA GLY A 317 12.83 29.02 7.39
C GLY A 317 12.12 30.37 7.62
N ASP A 318 12.90 31.38 8.01
CA ASP A 318 12.40 32.72 8.33
C ASP A 318 12.71 33.78 7.25
N GLN A 319 13.34 33.39 6.13
CA GLN A 319 13.78 34.31 5.07
C GLN A 319 12.71 34.59 4.01
N PHE A 320 11.87 33.61 3.65
CA PHE A 320 10.86 33.78 2.60
C PHE A 320 9.65 34.55 3.09
N GLY A 321 9.49 34.75 4.40
CA GLY A 321 8.35 35.47 4.98
C GLY A 321 7.17 34.58 5.38
N PRO A 322 6.25 35.10 6.22
CA PRO A 322 5.16 34.33 6.81
C PRO A 322 4.15 33.79 5.78
N GLU A 323 4.08 34.37 4.59
CA GLU A 323 3.20 33.93 3.51
C GLU A 323 3.61 32.59 2.87
N TYR A 324 4.83 32.12 3.14
CA TYR A 324 5.34 30.80 2.73
C TYR A 324 5.42 29.80 3.89
N ALA A 325 4.96 30.18 5.10
CA ALA A 325 5.07 29.32 6.26
C ALA A 325 4.29 28.02 6.09
N ASN A 326 4.99 26.89 6.12
CA ASN A 326 4.49 25.53 5.84
C ASN A 326 4.06 25.29 4.37
N ASP A 327 4.38 26.19 3.44
CA ASP A 327 4.30 25.85 2.02
C ASP A 327 5.36 24.76 1.73
N VAL A 328 5.05 23.81 0.85
CA VAL A 328 5.88 22.64 0.56
C VAL A 328 6.52 22.78 -0.81
N PHE A 329 7.83 22.59 -0.87
CA PHE A 329 8.61 22.61 -2.10
C PHE A 329 9.06 21.20 -2.44
N VAL A 330 8.68 20.71 -3.62
CA VAL A 330 8.82 19.29 -3.99
C VAL A 330 9.58 19.16 -5.32
N PRO A 331 10.78 18.57 -5.34
CA PRO A 331 11.49 18.27 -6.57
C PRO A 331 10.82 17.20 -7.46
N GLU A 332 11.00 17.34 -8.77
CA GLU A 332 10.67 16.33 -9.78
C GLU A 332 11.83 16.21 -10.77
N VAL A 333 12.54 15.07 -10.68
CA VAL A 333 13.81 14.88 -11.38
C VAL A 333 13.65 14.74 -12.89
N ALA A 334 12.54 14.17 -13.37
CA ALA A 334 12.33 13.87 -14.78
C ALA A 334 11.96 15.13 -15.58
N ALA A 335 11.23 16.04 -14.93
CA ALA A 335 10.76 17.32 -15.43
C ALA A 335 11.79 18.45 -15.29
N ASN A 336 12.82 18.25 -14.47
CA ASN A 336 13.86 19.25 -14.14
C ASN A 336 13.27 20.46 -13.36
N VAL A 337 12.38 20.21 -12.41
CA VAL A 337 11.63 21.26 -11.69
C VAL A 337 11.56 21.04 -10.18
N VAL A 338 11.18 22.10 -9.46
CA VAL A 338 10.73 22.06 -8.07
C VAL A 338 9.35 22.74 -8.03
N ALA A 339 8.32 22.00 -7.62
CA ALA A 339 6.97 22.49 -7.44
C ALA A 339 6.80 23.27 -6.13
N HIS A 340 5.78 24.12 -6.07
CA HIS A 340 5.39 24.84 -4.86
C HIS A 340 3.92 24.56 -4.55
N LEU A 341 3.68 24.00 -3.36
CA LEU A 341 2.38 23.57 -2.90
C LEU A 341 2.01 24.33 -1.62
N ARG A 342 0.95 25.12 -1.69
CA ARG A 342 0.46 25.87 -0.54
C ARG A 342 -0.50 25.05 0.30
N ILE A 343 -0.20 24.93 1.59
CA ILE A 343 -1.01 24.12 2.49
C ILE A 343 -2.12 24.97 3.13
N ARG A 344 -3.35 24.47 3.05
CA ARG A 344 -4.53 25.04 3.70
C ARG A 344 -5.07 24.05 4.71
N GLU A 345 -5.35 24.52 5.91
CA GLU A 345 -5.97 23.71 6.96
C GLU A 345 -7.49 23.94 6.97
N GLU A 346 -8.24 22.85 6.94
CA GLU A 346 -9.70 22.84 7.01
C GLU A 346 -10.13 21.93 8.17
N GLY A 347 -10.10 22.48 9.38
CA GLY A 347 -10.29 21.71 10.60
C GLY A 347 -9.09 20.81 10.89
N ILE A 348 -9.29 19.49 10.87
CA ILE A 348 -8.21 18.50 10.97
C ILE A 348 -7.60 18.15 9.60
N ASN A 349 -8.36 18.37 8.51
CA ASN A 349 -7.95 18.04 7.17
C ASN A 349 -6.94 19.05 6.62
N LEU A 350 -6.13 18.58 5.66
CA LEU A 350 -5.26 19.42 4.85
C LEU A 350 -5.70 19.41 3.40
N ARG A 351 -5.45 20.52 2.72
CA ARG A 351 -5.53 20.64 1.27
C ARG A 351 -4.25 21.31 0.75
N ALA A 352 -3.74 20.82 -0.38
CA ALA A 352 -2.68 21.48 -1.13
C ALA A 352 -3.26 22.29 -2.30
N GLU A 353 -2.76 23.50 -2.48
CA GLU A 353 -2.99 24.37 -3.64
C GLU A 353 -1.70 24.40 -4.46
N HIS A 354 -1.73 23.93 -5.71
CA HIS A 354 -0.57 23.96 -6.60
C HIS A 354 -0.35 25.38 -7.12
N VAL A 355 0.73 26.03 -6.69
CA VAL A 355 1.03 27.43 -7.02
C VAL A 355 1.92 27.47 -8.26
N LEU A 356 1.35 27.97 -9.37
CA LEU A 356 2.04 28.14 -10.64
C LEU A 356 2.47 29.60 -10.88
N TYR A 357 3.47 29.76 -11.73
CA TYR A 357 4.06 31.05 -12.05
C TYR A 357 3.99 31.32 -13.56
N PRO A 358 3.90 32.60 -13.98
CA PRO A 358 3.91 32.92 -15.40
C PRO A 358 5.22 32.48 -16.09
N ASP A 359 5.08 31.95 -17.29
CA ASP A 359 6.19 31.66 -18.21
C ASP A 359 5.91 32.27 -19.59
N GLU A 360 6.93 32.89 -20.19
CA GLU A 360 6.79 33.59 -21.48
C GLU A 360 6.52 32.63 -22.65
N GLN A 361 7.06 31.41 -22.58
CA GLN A 361 6.94 30.41 -23.65
C GLN A 361 5.75 29.48 -23.40
N TRP A 362 5.54 29.07 -22.16
CA TRP A 362 4.64 27.99 -21.78
C TRP A 362 3.36 28.44 -21.07
N GLY A 363 3.21 29.75 -20.82
CA GLY A 363 2.09 30.33 -20.08
C GLY A 363 2.25 30.19 -18.56
N GLU A 364 2.36 28.95 -18.10
CA GLU A 364 2.54 28.61 -16.67
C GLU A 364 3.70 27.63 -16.48
N ARG A 365 4.37 27.76 -15.34
CA ARG A 365 5.49 26.91 -14.90
C ARG A 365 5.52 26.69 -13.39
N GLU A 366 6.32 25.71 -12.98
CA GLU A 366 6.67 25.46 -11.58
C GLU A 366 7.51 26.58 -10.95
N PHE A 367 7.67 26.51 -9.61
CA PHE A 367 8.42 27.49 -8.80
C PHE A 367 9.86 27.67 -9.29
N LEU A 368 10.57 26.56 -9.50
CA LEU A 368 11.88 26.53 -10.14
C LEU A 368 11.84 25.50 -11.27
N GLY A 369 12.34 25.87 -12.44
CA GLY A 369 12.57 24.94 -13.54
C GLY A 369 13.89 25.24 -14.25
N SER A 370 14.53 24.22 -14.83
CA SER A 370 15.73 24.42 -15.65
C SER A 370 15.53 23.98 -17.09
N THR A 371 16.14 24.73 -18.01
CA THR A 371 16.30 24.29 -19.40
C THR A 371 17.52 23.39 -19.59
N ASP A 372 18.37 23.24 -18.57
CA ASP A 372 19.43 22.22 -18.51
C ASP A 372 18.82 20.87 -18.11
N GLU A 373 18.90 19.87 -18.98
CA GLU A 373 18.39 18.53 -18.70
C GLU A 373 19.13 17.81 -17.59
N ARG A 374 20.40 18.15 -17.36
CA ARG A 374 21.23 17.49 -16.34
C ARG A 374 20.92 18.00 -14.95
N PHE A 375 20.17 19.09 -14.81
CA PHE A 375 19.64 19.53 -13.51
C PHE A 375 18.64 18.50 -12.98
N ARG A 376 19.04 17.73 -11.97
CA ARG A 376 18.22 16.68 -11.35
C ARG A 376 18.03 17.02 -9.88
N PRO A 377 17.04 17.86 -9.54
CA PRO A 377 16.78 18.19 -8.15
C PRO A 377 16.19 16.94 -7.48
N VAL A 378 16.96 16.31 -6.60
CA VAL A 378 16.59 15.04 -5.95
C VAL A 378 16.02 15.23 -4.56
N ASP A 379 16.39 16.32 -3.88
CA ASP A 379 15.85 16.65 -2.56
C ASP A 379 15.91 18.17 -2.28
N ALA A 380 15.18 18.60 -1.26
CA ALA A 380 15.16 19.97 -0.77
C ALA A 380 15.16 20.01 0.75
N MET A 381 15.74 21.04 1.37
CA MET A 381 15.68 21.21 2.82
C MET A 381 15.77 22.67 3.28
N ASN A 382 15.37 22.92 4.53
CA ASN A 382 15.60 24.21 5.20
C ASN A 382 17.05 24.29 5.72
N GLY A 383 17.73 25.41 5.46
CA GLY A 383 19.09 25.65 5.93
C GLY A 383 19.19 26.41 7.27
N PRO A 384 20.41 26.46 7.86
CA PRO A 384 20.67 27.17 9.11
C PRO A 384 20.45 28.69 9.00
N ASP A 385 20.60 29.25 7.81
CA ASP A 385 20.34 30.65 7.47
C ASP A 385 18.86 30.94 7.17
N GLY A 386 17.98 29.94 7.21
CA GLY A 386 16.54 30.06 6.97
C GLY A 386 16.15 30.09 5.50
N ASN A 387 17.07 29.85 4.57
CA ASN A 387 16.79 29.71 3.15
C ASN A 387 16.45 28.26 2.77
N LEU A 388 15.90 28.07 1.57
CA LEU A 388 15.63 26.76 0.99
C LEU A 388 16.84 26.28 0.18
N TYR A 389 17.26 25.04 0.37
CA TYR A 389 18.38 24.43 -0.35
C TYR A 389 17.87 23.30 -1.23
N ILE A 390 18.42 23.17 -2.44
CA ILE A 390 18.08 22.14 -3.42
C ILE A 390 19.34 21.29 -3.67
N ILE A 391 19.19 19.97 -3.49
CA ILE A 391 20.20 18.99 -3.84
C ILE A 391 20.03 18.63 -5.32
N ASP A 392 21.02 18.95 -6.14
CA ASP A 392 21.06 18.65 -7.57
C ASP A 392 22.11 17.58 -7.83
N MET A 393 21.65 16.36 -8.16
CA MET A 393 22.55 15.25 -8.49
C MET A 393 23.41 15.55 -9.72
N TYR A 394 23.00 16.52 -10.55
CA TYR A 394 23.62 16.92 -11.82
C TYR A 394 23.99 15.75 -12.74
N ARG A 395 23.01 14.89 -13.05
CA ARG A 395 23.21 13.61 -13.74
C ARG A 395 22.25 13.41 -14.90
N GLY A 396 22.69 12.65 -15.91
CA GLY A 396 21.81 12.34 -17.05
C GLY A 396 20.83 11.19 -16.80
N ILE A 397 21.29 10.11 -16.14
CA ILE A 397 20.49 8.94 -15.76
C ILE A 397 19.97 9.12 -14.34
N VAL A 398 18.67 8.91 -14.14
CA VAL A 398 18.03 8.98 -12.81
C VAL A 398 17.25 7.71 -12.43
N GLN A 399 17.08 6.76 -13.35
CA GLN A 399 16.37 5.48 -13.14
C GLN A 399 17.34 4.32 -12.94
N ASP A 400 17.02 3.40 -12.05
CA ASP A 400 17.64 2.08 -11.92
C ASP A 400 17.33 1.20 -13.14
N THR A 401 18.19 0.19 -13.34
CA THR A 401 18.09 -0.86 -14.34
C THR A 401 16.68 -1.44 -14.55
N GLN A 402 15.89 -1.66 -13.49
CA GLN A 402 14.54 -2.24 -13.62
C GLN A 402 13.54 -1.32 -14.31
N TYR A 403 13.76 0.01 -14.25
CA TYR A 403 12.87 1.01 -14.82
C TYR A 403 13.44 1.66 -16.09
N LEU A 404 14.63 1.25 -16.54
CA LEU A 404 15.27 1.78 -17.73
C LEU A 404 14.85 0.97 -18.97
N THR A 405 13.81 1.47 -19.67
CA THR A 405 13.31 0.88 -20.93
C THR A 405 14.36 0.93 -22.04
N ASP A 406 14.23 0.07 -23.05
CA ASP A 406 15.11 0.10 -24.22
C ASP A 406 15.05 1.44 -24.96
N GLU A 407 13.87 2.05 -25.03
CA GLU A 407 13.65 3.37 -25.61
C GLU A 407 14.37 4.47 -24.82
N LEU A 408 14.21 4.52 -23.50
CA LEU A 408 14.93 5.48 -22.67
C LEU A 408 16.44 5.24 -22.72
N ARG A 409 16.89 3.99 -22.80
CA ARG A 409 18.31 3.65 -22.96
C ARG A 409 18.88 4.21 -24.25
N GLU A 410 18.16 4.06 -25.36
CA GLU A 410 18.55 4.61 -26.65
C GLU A 410 18.65 6.13 -26.59
N GLN A 411 17.68 6.81 -25.97
CA GLN A 411 17.72 8.26 -25.74
C GLN A 411 18.92 8.67 -24.90
N ILE A 412 19.22 7.96 -23.81
CA ILE A 412 20.36 8.23 -22.93
C ILE A 412 21.67 8.17 -23.73
N LEU A 413 21.88 7.11 -24.52
CA LEU A 413 23.11 6.90 -25.28
C LEU A 413 23.23 7.88 -26.46
N HIS A 414 22.13 8.12 -27.19
CA HIS A 414 22.10 9.06 -28.30
C HIS A 414 22.45 10.48 -27.84
N ARG A 415 21.94 10.88 -26.67
CA ARG A 415 22.07 12.23 -26.11
C ARG A 415 23.27 12.37 -25.16
N LYS A 416 24.05 11.29 -25.00
CA LYS A 416 25.27 11.20 -24.18
C LYS A 416 25.03 11.50 -22.70
N LEU A 417 23.89 11.07 -22.16
CA LEU A 417 23.47 11.32 -20.78
C LEU A 417 24.14 10.37 -19.77
N ASP A 418 24.72 9.27 -20.23
CA ASP A 418 25.44 8.30 -19.41
C ASP A 418 26.79 8.83 -18.89
N LYS A 419 27.32 9.91 -19.48
CA LYS A 419 28.58 10.57 -19.11
C LYS A 419 28.46 12.10 -19.17
N PRO A 420 29.39 12.85 -18.53
CA PRO A 420 30.35 12.40 -17.53
C PRO A 420 29.66 11.99 -16.22
N LEU A 421 30.38 11.23 -15.39
CA LEU A 421 30.03 11.00 -13.99
C LEU A 421 30.83 11.94 -13.07
N GLY A 422 30.53 11.95 -11.78
CA GLY A 422 31.29 12.72 -10.79
C GLY A 422 31.01 14.21 -10.84
N MET A 423 29.75 14.57 -11.10
CA MET A 423 29.24 15.94 -11.04
C MET A 423 28.21 16.03 -9.92
N GLY A 424 27.89 17.22 -9.43
CA GLY A 424 26.90 17.35 -8.37
C GLY A 424 26.90 18.75 -7.78
N ARG A 425 25.73 19.25 -7.40
CA ARG A 425 25.56 20.64 -6.99
C ARG A 425 24.58 20.80 -5.85
N ILE A 426 24.79 21.86 -5.08
CA ILE A 426 23.86 22.30 -4.04
C ILE A 426 23.57 23.77 -4.33
N TRP A 427 22.28 24.08 -4.45
CA TRP A 427 21.77 25.41 -4.73
C TRP A 427 21.02 25.96 -3.52
N ARG A 428 21.15 27.26 -3.25
CA ARG A 428 20.38 28.00 -2.26
C ARG A 428 19.40 28.91 -2.97
N ILE A 429 18.15 28.91 -2.54
CA ILE A 429 17.13 29.83 -3.00
C ILE A 429 17.00 30.95 -1.99
N VAL A 430 17.24 32.19 -2.42
CA VAL A 430 17.18 33.38 -1.57
C VAL A 430 16.05 34.29 -2.02
N ARG A 431 15.42 34.96 -1.07
CA ARG A 431 14.41 35.98 -1.36
C ARG A 431 15.12 37.32 -1.63
N SER A 432 15.01 37.85 -2.84
CA SER A 432 15.78 39.01 -3.30
C SER A 432 15.06 40.35 -3.12
N ASP A 433 13.74 40.33 -2.90
CA ASP A 433 12.90 41.52 -2.66
C ASP A 433 12.77 41.90 -1.18
N ARG A 434 13.50 41.21 -0.29
CA ARG A 434 13.42 41.38 1.17
C ARG A 434 14.81 41.35 1.82
N ALA A 435 14.98 42.14 2.88
CA ALA A 435 16.17 42.04 3.73
C ALA A 435 16.17 40.74 4.55
N ALA A 436 17.35 40.16 4.75
CA ALA A 436 17.52 38.96 5.55
C ALA A 436 16.98 39.13 6.98
N ALA A 437 16.28 38.13 7.49
CA ALA A 437 15.53 38.19 8.75
C ALA A 437 16.41 38.00 10.01
N SER A 438 17.37 37.08 9.96
CA SER A 438 18.25 36.75 11.08
C SER A 438 19.59 36.14 10.62
N SER A 439 20.59 36.12 11.50
CA SER A 439 21.88 35.45 11.29
C SER A 439 21.92 34.11 12.02
N VAL A 440 22.73 33.17 11.53
CA VAL A 440 22.94 31.86 12.17
C VAL A 440 23.54 32.05 13.58
N PRO A 441 22.95 31.47 14.64
CA PRO A 441 23.52 31.53 15.99
C PRO A 441 24.84 30.76 16.09
N ASP A 442 25.74 31.21 16.97
CA ASP A 442 26.92 30.43 17.36
C ASP A 442 26.54 29.41 18.43
N PHE A 443 26.18 28.20 18.01
CA PHE A 443 25.78 27.13 18.92
C PHE A 443 26.95 26.56 19.74
N ALA A 444 28.18 26.69 19.26
CA ALA A 444 29.36 26.19 19.97
C ALA A 444 29.61 26.99 21.26
N ALA A 445 29.35 28.29 21.22
CA ALA A 445 29.49 29.20 22.35
C ALA A 445 28.23 29.31 23.23
N ALA A 446 27.05 28.88 22.74
CA ALA A 446 25.79 29.05 23.43
C ALA A 446 25.72 28.29 24.77
N SER A 447 25.33 29.01 25.82
CA SER A 447 24.89 28.46 27.12
C SER A 447 23.54 27.77 27.01
N GLY A 448 23.15 26.93 27.98
CA GLY A 448 21.81 26.32 27.93
C GLY A 448 20.68 27.34 28.08
N GLU A 449 20.88 28.48 28.77
CA GLU A 449 19.88 29.56 28.77
C GLU A 449 19.70 30.17 27.38
N GLU A 450 20.78 30.44 26.64
CA GLU A 450 20.72 30.92 25.26
C GLU A 450 20.06 29.87 24.34
N LEU A 451 20.37 28.59 24.51
CA LEU A 451 19.70 27.51 23.76
C LEU A 451 18.19 27.45 24.05
N VAL A 452 17.76 27.71 25.30
CA VAL A 452 16.33 27.79 25.65
C VAL A 452 15.66 28.97 24.94
N GLU A 453 16.33 30.11 24.80
CA GLU A 453 15.81 31.26 24.05
C GLU A 453 15.67 30.96 22.55
N LEU A 454 16.62 30.21 21.97
CA LEU A 454 16.60 29.82 20.56
C LEU A 454 15.42 28.90 20.19
N LEU A 455 14.73 28.29 21.15
CA LEU A 455 13.48 27.56 20.91
C LEU A 455 12.35 28.46 20.36
N ALA A 456 12.46 29.79 20.51
CA ALA A 456 11.51 30.75 19.93
C ALA A 456 11.92 31.28 18.55
N SER A 457 13.01 30.77 17.96
CA SER A 457 13.48 31.21 16.64
C SER A 457 12.41 31.05 15.56
N GLY A 458 12.40 31.96 14.58
CA GLY A 458 11.59 31.84 13.37
C GLY A 458 12.00 30.65 12.50
N ASN A 459 13.29 30.32 12.49
CA ASN A 459 13.86 29.23 11.71
C ASN A 459 13.72 27.88 12.44
N GLY A 460 13.04 26.92 11.80
CA GLY A 460 12.87 25.56 12.30
C GLY A 460 14.17 24.80 12.57
N TRP A 461 15.18 24.95 11.71
CA TRP A 461 16.47 24.30 11.90
C TRP A 461 17.17 24.77 13.19
N VAL A 462 17.06 26.06 13.51
CA VAL A 462 17.62 26.64 14.73
C VAL A 462 16.94 26.06 15.97
N ARG A 463 15.60 25.94 15.95
CA ARG A 463 14.84 25.37 17.07
C ARG A 463 15.16 23.90 17.30
N GLU A 464 15.25 23.11 16.23
CA GLU A 464 15.59 21.69 16.29
C GLU A 464 17.01 21.45 16.79
N THR A 465 17.98 22.23 16.29
CA THR A 465 19.37 22.17 16.76
C THR A 465 19.48 22.57 18.23
N ALA A 466 18.78 23.63 18.64
CA ALA A 466 18.72 24.02 20.04
C ALA A 466 18.10 22.93 20.93
N GLN A 467 16.95 22.35 20.53
CA GLN A 467 16.33 21.23 21.24
C GLN A 467 17.29 20.04 21.36
N ARG A 468 17.91 19.62 20.25
CA ARG A 468 18.89 18.53 20.24
C ARG A 468 20.01 18.81 21.24
N LEU A 469 20.65 19.98 21.17
CA LEU A 469 21.77 20.31 22.06
C LEU A 469 21.33 20.41 23.52
N LEU A 470 20.12 20.89 23.81
CA LEU A 470 19.54 20.90 25.15
C LEU A 470 19.42 19.49 25.73
N LEU A 471 19.21 18.44 24.93
CA LEU A 471 19.16 17.06 25.44
C LEU A 471 20.50 16.57 26.00
N ALA A 472 21.63 17.14 25.58
CA ALA A 472 22.97 16.75 26.02
C ALA A 472 23.53 17.64 27.14
N ARG A 473 22.80 18.64 27.62
CA ARG A 473 23.29 19.55 28.68
C ARG A 473 23.08 18.95 30.07
N ASP A 474 24.12 18.96 30.90
CA ASP A 474 24.01 18.49 32.30
C ASP A 474 23.44 19.55 33.26
N GLU A 475 23.41 20.82 32.85
CA GLU A 475 22.93 21.91 33.70
C GLU A 475 21.41 21.85 33.95
N PRO A 476 20.92 22.32 35.11
CA PRO A 476 19.51 22.20 35.48
C PRO A 476 18.63 23.22 34.73
N LEU A 477 18.00 22.78 33.64
CA LEU A 477 17.21 23.64 32.74
C LEU A 477 15.69 23.53 32.91
N ALA A 478 15.22 22.59 33.74
CA ALA A 478 13.80 22.31 33.92
C ALA A 478 12.95 23.56 34.22
N ALA A 479 13.44 24.45 35.08
CA ALA A 479 12.73 25.69 35.44
C ALA A 479 12.65 26.70 34.27
N ALA A 480 13.73 26.82 33.49
CA ALA A 480 13.77 27.71 32.32
C ALA A 480 12.85 27.19 31.21
N LEU A 481 12.96 25.90 30.89
CA LEU A 481 12.09 25.23 29.90
C LEU A 481 10.61 25.30 30.31
N SER A 482 10.30 25.05 31.58
CA SER A 482 8.94 25.15 32.11
C SER A 482 8.35 26.57 32.01
N ARG A 483 9.21 27.60 32.00
CA ARG A 483 8.77 28.99 31.75
C ARG A 483 8.44 29.20 30.27
N VAL A 484 9.23 28.63 29.36
CA VAL A 484 8.96 28.67 27.92
C VAL A 484 7.67 27.94 27.57
N VAL A 485 7.41 26.77 28.17
CA VAL A 485 6.15 26.03 28.00
C VAL A 485 4.91 26.90 28.34
N ARG A 486 5.02 27.74 29.37
CA ARG A 486 3.97 28.68 29.81
C ARG A 486 3.93 29.99 29.01
N GLY A 487 4.89 30.20 28.12
CA GLY A 487 4.99 31.41 27.30
C GLY A 487 3.91 31.48 26.21
N ASN A 488 3.87 32.60 25.49
CA ASN A 488 2.87 32.84 24.44
C ASN A 488 3.25 32.25 23.08
N ASP A 489 4.52 31.93 22.83
CA ASP A 489 4.94 31.28 21.57
C ASP A 489 4.68 29.78 21.63
N SER A 490 3.76 29.30 20.79
CA SER A 490 3.35 27.90 20.77
C SER A 490 4.41 26.97 20.21
N ARG A 491 5.24 27.43 19.26
CA ARG A 491 6.33 26.61 18.70
C ARG A 491 7.39 26.41 19.76
N ALA A 492 7.79 27.49 20.44
CA ALA A 492 8.75 27.43 21.53
C ALA A 492 8.25 26.53 22.68
N ALA A 493 6.98 26.66 23.04
CA ALA A 493 6.37 25.83 24.08
C ALA A 493 6.38 24.33 23.73
N ILE A 494 6.10 23.97 22.47
CA ILE A 494 6.14 22.57 22.00
C ILE A 494 7.57 22.01 22.04
N HIS A 495 8.56 22.76 21.54
CA HIS A 495 9.96 22.33 21.61
C HIS A 495 10.44 22.21 23.06
N ALA A 496 10.09 23.15 23.94
CA ALA A 496 10.46 23.11 25.35
C ALA A 496 9.82 21.93 26.09
N LEU A 497 8.59 21.57 25.73
CA LEU A 497 7.91 20.38 26.24
C LEU A 497 8.64 19.09 25.84
N TRP A 498 9.02 18.95 24.57
CA TRP A 498 9.77 17.78 24.08
C TRP A 498 11.23 17.75 24.55
N ALA A 499 11.84 18.91 24.84
CA ALA A 499 13.12 18.99 25.51
C ALA A 499 13.03 18.49 26.97
N LEU A 500 12.01 18.93 27.73
CA LEU A 500 11.74 18.42 29.08
C LEU A 500 11.49 16.90 29.07
N ALA A 501 10.70 16.40 28.11
CA ALA A 501 10.41 14.97 27.99
C ALA A 501 11.68 14.18 27.62
N GLY A 502 12.47 14.66 26.66
CA GLY A 502 13.71 14.03 26.23
C GLY A 502 14.80 14.02 27.31
N ARG A 503 14.78 15.01 28.21
CA ARG A 503 15.65 15.10 29.40
C ARG A 503 15.13 14.34 30.62
N GLU A 504 13.95 13.71 30.53
CA GLU A 504 13.26 13.07 31.66
C GLU A 504 12.94 14.04 32.82
N GLU A 505 12.78 15.32 32.51
CA GLU A 505 12.52 16.41 33.48
C GLU A 505 11.05 16.88 33.46
N LEU A 506 10.24 16.39 32.52
CA LEU A 506 8.82 16.75 32.41
C LEU A 506 8.03 16.31 33.66
N GLN A 507 7.24 17.22 34.22
CA GLN A 507 6.49 17.01 35.45
C GLN A 507 4.98 16.90 35.20
N ARG A 508 4.31 16.03 35.97
CA ARG A 508 2.85 15.82 35.94
C ARG A 508 2.05 17.13 35.97
N ASP A 509 2.35 18.03 36.90
CA ASP A 509 1.56 19.26 37.09
C ASP A 509 1.67 20.21 35.89
N LEU A 510 2.82 20.25 35.21
CA LEU A 510 2.98 21.03 33.99
C LEU A 510 2.18 20.42 32.83
N VAL A 511 2.14 19.09 32.71
CA VAL A 511 1.31 18.41 31.70
C VAL A 511 -0.17 18.75 31.92
N LEU A 512 -0.66 18.65 33.16
CA LEU A 512 -2.03 19.01 33.51
C LEU A 512 -2.34 20.46 33.14
N GLU A 513 -1.45 21.40 33.50
CA GLU A 513 -1.59 22.82 33.19
C GLU A 513 -1.70 23.08 31.68
N VAL A 514 -0.83 22.47 30.87
CA VAL A 514 -0.81 22.67 29.42
C VAL A 514 -2.03 22.05 28.76
N VAL A 515 -2.43 20.84 29.18
CA VAL A 515 -3.61 20.15 28.62
C VAL A 515 -4.91 20.88 28.97
N GLN A 516 -4.98 21.55 30.12
CA GLN A 516 -6.12 22.40 30.50
C GLN A 516 -6.11 23.79 29.83
N GLY A 517 -5.06 24.12 29.08
CA GLY A 517 -4.96 25.35 28.31
C GLY A 517 -5.94 25.45 27.15
N GLN A 518 -5.75 26.45 26.29
CA GLN A 518 -6.65 26.72 25.15
C GLN A 518 -6.03 26.41 23.78
N ASP A 519 -4.73 26.16 23.70
CA ASP A 519 -4.03 25.90 22.43
C ASP A 519 -4.10 24.41 22.08
N PRO A 520 -4.86 24.01 21.04
CA PRO A 520 -5.08 22.60 20.71
C PRO A 520 -3.79 21.86 20.36
N TRP A 521 -2.80 22.53 19.78
CA TRP A 521 -1.54 21.90 19.40
C TRP A 521 -0.68 21.62 20.63
N ARG A 522 -0.64 22.55 21.59
CA ARG A 522 0.03 22.30 22.87
C ARG A 522 -0.65 21.20 23.66
N GLN A 523 -1.98 21.17 23.67
CA GLN A 523 -2.75 20.10 24.34
C GLN A 523 -2.42 18.72 23.77
N VAL A 524 -2.42 18.58 22.44
CA VAL A 524 -2.05 17.33 21.76
C VAL A 524 -0.60 16.94 22.10
N GLN A 525 0.35 17.86 21.98
CA GLN A 525 1.76 17.54 22.25
C GLN A 525 2.01 17.21 23.72
N ALA A 526 1.33 17.87 24.67
CA ALA A 526 1.42 17.55 26.11
C ALA A 526 0.85 16.16 26.44
N LEU A 527 -0.27 15.77 25.81
CA LEU A 527 -0.81 14.41 25.95
C LEU A 527 0.16 13.37 25.38
N ARG A 528 0.80 13.64 24.23
CA ARG A 528 1.79 12.74 23.61
C ARG A 528 3.07 12.61 24.46
N ALA A 529 3.63 13.73 24.90
CA ALA A 529 4.90 13.74 25.63
C ALA A 529 4.76 13.30 27.10
N GLY A 530 3.59 13.47 27.71
CA GLY A 530 3.46 13.45 29.18
C GLY A 530 2.30 12.63 29.76
N SER A 531 1.44 11.99 28.95
CA SER A 531 0.31 11.22 29.50
C SER A 531 0.73 10.06 30.41
N GLU A 532 1.96 9.56 30.28
CA GLU A 532 2.55 8.53 31.16
C GLU A 532 2.69 8.99 32.62
N LEU A 533 2.73 10.30 32.84
CA LEU A 533 2.84 10.91 34.16
C LEU A 533 1.47 11.10 34.83
N LEU A 534 0.37 10.87 34.12
CA LEU A 534 -0.99 11.15 34.58
C LEU A 534 -1.69 9.86 35.04
N SER A 535 -2.39 9.91 36.18
CA SER A 535 -3.18 8.76 36.65
C SER A 535 -4.49 8.61 35.85
N ALA A 536 -5.20 7.48 36.04
CA ALA A 536 -6.52 7.30 35.45
C ALA A 536 -7.51 8.39 35.91
N GLU A 537 -7.43 8.79 37.19
CA GLU A 537 -8.27 9.85 37.78
C GLU A 537 -7.97 11.22 37.15
N ASP A 538 -6.69 11.51 36.88
CA ASP A 538 -6.30 12.72 36.15
C ASP A 538 -6.88 12.74 34.74
N MET A 539 -6.72 11.63 34.01
CA MET A 539 -7.22 11.50 32.65
C MET A 539 -8.74 11.61 32.57
N LEU A 540 -9.48 11.05 33.53
CA LEU A 540 -10.93 11.19 33.63
C LEU A 540 -11.35 12.64 33.93
N ALA A 541 -10.64 13.33 34.83
CA ALA A 541 -10.89 14.75 35.12
C ALA A 541 -10.65 15.63 33.88
N LEU A 542 -9.57 15.37 33.14
CA LEU A 542 -9.28 16.03 31.88
C LEU A 542 -10.37 15.79 30.84
N ALA A 543 -10.83 14.55 30.68
CA ALA A 543 -11.90 14.19 29.76
C ALA A 543 -13.21 14.92 30.03
N GLY A 544 -13.56 15.14 31.31
CA GLY A 544 -14.68 15.99 31.68
C GLY A 544 -14.48 17.46 31.27
N SER A 545 -13.29 18.01 31.52
CA SER A 545 -12.99 19.42 31.21
C SER A 545 -12.85 19.72 29.72
N LEU A 546 -12.44 18.72 28.92
CA LEU A 546 -12.14 18.84 27.49
C LEU A 546 -13.24 18.26 26.59
N ALA A 547 -14.43 18.00 27.13
CA ALA A 547 -15.56 17.43 26.37
C ALA A 547 -15.99 18.29 25.16
N GLN A 548 -15.62 19.58 25.13
CA GLN A 548 -15.89 20.52 24.03
C GLN A 548 -14.62 20.99 23.30
N ALA A 549 -13.48 20.34 23.56
CA ALA A 549 -12.24 20.68 22.86
C ALA A 549 -12.31 20.31 21.37
N PRO A 550 -11.46 20.87 20.49
CA PRO A 550 -11.43 20.50 19.09
C PRO A 550 -11.19 18.99 18.87
N GLU A 551 -11.68 18.47 17.75
CA GLU A 551 -11.64 17.05 17.38
C GLU A 551 -10.25 16.40 17.58
N ARG A 552 -9.16 17.08 17.18
CA ARG A 552 -7.79 16.59 17.38
C ARG A 552 -7.40 16.36 18.84
N VAL A 553 -7.91 17.20 19.75
CA VAL A 553 -7.65 17.08 21.19
C VAL A 553 -8.45 15.92 21.75
N GLN A 554 -9.71 15.79 21.35
CA GLN A 554 -10.56 14.68 21.77
C GLN A 554 -10.00 13.34 21.29
N MET A 555 -9.49 13.30 20.06
CA MET A 555 -8.80 12.15 19.48
C MET A 555 -7.57 11.77 20.30
N GLN A 556 -6.65 12.71 20.54
CA GLN A 556 -5.43 12.42 21.31
C GLN A 556 -5.75 12.02 22.75
N LEU A 557 -6.77 12.63 23.35
CA LEU A 557 -7.22 12.31 24.70
C LEU A 557 -7.80 10.90 24.79
N ALA A 558 -8.57 10.47 23.79
CA ALA A 558 -9.07 9.10 23.69
C ALA A 558 -7.92 8.09 23.61
N LEU A 559 -6.90 8.35 22.77
CA LEU A 559 -5.71 7.50 22.66
C LEU A 559 -4.98 7.41 24.01
N ALA A 560 -4.77 8.54 24.70
CA ALA A 560 -4.12 8.57 26.00
C ALA A 560 -4.92 7.86 27.10
N LEU A 561 -6.27 7.95 27.08
CA LEU A 561 -7.15 7.20 27.98
C LEU A 561 -7.03 5.68 27.79
N GLY A 562 -6.65 5.22 26.60
CA GLY A 562 -6.54 3.80 26.27
C GLY A 562 -5.60 3.00 27.19
N ARG A 563 -4.59 3.65 27.78
CA ARG A 563 -3.72 3.02 28.80
C ARG A 563 -4.49 2.46 30.00
N TYR A 564 -5.66 3.01 30.30
CA TYR A 564 -6.50 2.67 31.44
C TYR A 564 -7.84 2.04 31.04
N ALA A 565 -7.96 1.55 29.81
CA ALA A 565 -9.20 1.00 29.25
C ALA A 565 -9.69 -0.27 29.97
N GLU A 566 -8.88 -0.88 30.83
CA GLU A 566 -9.30 -1.99 31.71
C GLU A 566 -10.25 -1.55 32.82
N ARG A 567 -10.31 -0.25 33.15
CA ARG A 567 -11.21 0.31 34.18
C ARG A 567 -12.58 0.66 33.60
N ASP A 568 -13.65 0.29 34.30
CA ASP A 568 -15.03 0.56 33.89
C ASP A 568 -15.30 2.06 33.65
N ALA A 569 -14.85 2.92 34.57
CA ALA A 569 -15.05 4.37 34.44
C ALA A 569 -14.39 4.96 33.19
N VAL A 570 -13.24 4.41 32.77
CA VAL A 570 -12.53 4.85 31.55
C VAL A 570 -13.25 4.37 30.30
N ARG A 571 -13.72 3.12 30.28
CA ARG A 571 -14.58 2.62 29.19
C ARG A 571 -15.86 3.44 29.08
N ASP A 572 -16.49 3.78 30.20
CA ASP A 572 -17.68 4.63 30.21
C ASP A 572 -17.41 6.02 29.61
N GLN A 573 -16.25 6.61 29.91
CA GLN A 573 -15.83 7.88 29.33
C GLN A 573 -15.52 7.76 27.82
N LEU A 574 -14.80 6.72 27.40
CA LEU A 574 -14.53 6.44 25.99
C LEU A 574 -15.81 6.21 25.19
N ARG A 575 -16.81 5.53 25.77
CA ARG A 575 -18.13 5.41 25.17
C ARG A 575 -18.79 6.78 24.99
N GLN A 576 -18.78 7.63 26.01
CA GLN A 576 -19.38 8.97 25.90
C GLN A 576 -18.69 9.78 24.79
N ALA A 577 -17.35 9.72 24.72
CA ALA A 577 -16.59 10.36 23.65
C ALA A 577 -16.96 9.82 22.26
N LEU A 578 -17.11 8.50 22.10
CA LEU A 578 -17.55 7.88 20.85
C LEU A 578 -18.96 8.30 20.46
N ILE A 579 -19.91 8.32 21.40
CA ILE A 579 -21.30 8.72 21.12
C ILE A 579 -21.37 10.20 20.70
N ALA A 580 -20.68 11.08 21.42
CA ALA A 580 -20.67 12.50 21.14
C ALA A 580 -20.04 12.84 19.78
N ASN A 581 -19.14 11.98 19.28
CA ASN A 581 -18.37 12.21 18.06
C ASN A 581 -18.51 11.05 17.06
N ILE A 582 -19.67 10.40 17.02
CA ILE A 582 -19.83 9.18 16.23
C ILE A 582 -19.56 9.40 14.74
N ASP A 583 -19.88 10.60 14.24
CA ASP A 583 -19.68 10.99 12.84
C ASP A 583 -18.23 11.39 12.53
N SER A 584 -17.42 11.69 13.55
CA SER A 584 -15.98 11.91 13.41
C SER A 584 -15.28 10.58 13.19
N VAL A 585 -14.77 10.35 11.98
CA VAL A 585 -13.93 9.17 11.69
C VAL A 585 -12.66 9.17 12.56
N TYR A 586 -12.12 10.35 12.86
CA TYR A 586 -10.88 10.52 13.63
C TYR A 586 -11.03 10.17 15.11
N VAL A 587 -12.09 10.64 15.77
CA VAL A 587 -12.37 10.29 17.16
C VAL A 587 -12.86 8.84 17.25
N ARG A 588 -13.70 8.40 16.30
CA ARG A 588 -14.18 7.00 16.25
C ARG A 588 -13.02 6.01 16.19
N GLN A 589 -12.07 6.18 15.27
CA GLN A 589 -10.90 5.29 15.17
C GLN A 589 -10.02 5.35 16.42
N ALA A 590 -9.85 6.54 17.02
CA ALA A 590 -9.06 6.69 18.23
C ALA A 590 -9.69 5.98 19.43
N VAL A 591 -11.01 6.05 19.60
CA VAL A 591 -11.70 5.30 20.67
C VAL A 591 -11.58 3.79 20.43
N ILE A 592 -11.79 3.33 19.20
CA ILE A 592 -11.65 1.90 18.85
C ILE A 592 -10.23 1.43 19.13
N ARG A 593 -9.23 2.23 18.79
CA ARG A 593 -7.82 1.96 19.11
C ARG A 593 -7.57 1.94 20.62
N ALA A 594 -8.13 2.90 21.36
CA ALA A 594 -7.97 3.02 22.81
C ALA A 594 -8.49 1.81 23.59
N VAL A 595 -9.49 1.09 23.07
CA VAL A 595 -10.07 -0.10 23.71
C VAL A 595 -9.46 -1.41 23.21
N THR A 596 -8.27 -1.37 22.60
CA THR A 596 -7.55 -2.59 22.16
C THR A 596 -7.35 -3.53 23.35
N GLY A 597 -7.70 -4.82 23.19
CA GLY A 597 -7.70 -5.82 24.26
C GLY A 597 -8.88 -5.71 25.25
N GLN A 598 -9.77 -4.74 25.05
CA GLN A 598 -10.99 -4.49 25.84
C GLN A 598 -12.24 -4.43 24.93
N GLU A 599 -12.16 -5.01 23.73
CA GLU A 599 -13.21 -4.94 22.71
C GLU A 599 -14.51 -5.60 23.20
N MET A 600 -14.41 -6.77 23.83
CA MET A 600 -15.58 -7.52 24.32
C MET A 600 -16.40 -6.77 25.37
N PRO A 601 -15.82 -6.24 26.48
CA PRO A 601 -16.56 -5.44 27.44
C PRO A 601 -17.05 -4.11 26.85
N PHE A 602 -16.28 -3.47 25.96
CA PHE A 602 -16.70 -2.22 25.34
C PHE A 602 -17.86 -2.41 24.34
N LEU A 603 -17.83 -3.49 23.55
CA LEU A 603 -18.91 -3.89 22.66
C LEU A 603 -20.21 -4.14 23.44
N ALA A 604 -20.12 -4.82 24.58
CA ALA A 604 -21.27 -5.04 25.48
C ALA A 604 -21.91 -3.73 25.93
N LEU A 605 -21.07 -2.76 26.28
CA LEU A 605 -21.50 -1.44 26.73
C LEU A 605 -22.22 -0.66 25.61
N LEU A 606 -21.66 -0.67 24.39
CA LEU A 606 -22.27 0.04 23.24
C LEU A 606 -23.58 -0.59 22.78
N MET A 607 -23.63 -1.92 22.66
CA MET A 607 -24.82 -2.63 22.17
C MET A 607 -26.04 -2.38 23.04
N THR A 608 -25.84 -2.15 24.34
CA THR A 608 -26.92 -1.89 25.30
C THR A 608 -27.32 -0.42 25.40
N ASP A 609 -26.47 0.50 24.94
CA ASP A 609 -26.65 1.94 25.11
C ASP A 609 -27.87 2.49 24.33
N PRO A 610 -28.69 3.38 24.93
CA PRO A 610 -29.81 4.02 24.24
C PRO A 610 -29.42 4.75 22.95
N ALA A 611 -28.21 5.33 22.88
CA ALA A 611 -27.73 6.01 21.68
C ALA A 611 -27.54 5.06 20.48
N PHE A 612 -27.36 3.75 20.74
CA PHE A 612 -27.19 2.71 19.74
C PHE A 612 -28.50 1.97 19.40
N VAL A 613 -29.67 2.49 19.79
CA VAL A 613 -30.96 1.92 19.32
C VAL A 613 -31.16 2.16 17.82
N GLY A 614 -30.93 3.38 17.33
CA GLY A 614 -31.09 3.74 15.91
C GLY A 614 -29.84 3.48 15.07
N GLN A 615 -30.04 2.95 13.86
CA GLN A 615 -28.98 2.66 12.89
C GLN A 615 -28.39 3.93 12.26
N SER A 616 -27.09 3.91 12.00
CA SER A 616 -26.38 4.81 11.08
C SER A 616 -25.15 4.09 10.54
N SER A 617 -24.58 4.54 9.43
CA SER A 617 -23.34 3.99 8.87
C SER A 617 -22.19 4.02 9.87
N ALA A 618 -21.98 5.16 10.54
CA ALA A 618 -20.91 5.34 11.52
C ALA A 618 -21.04 4.40 12.74
N LYS A 619 -22.26 4.17 13.24
CA LYS A 619 -22.49 3.20 14.33
C LYS A 619 -22.27 1.75 13.88
N ALA A 620 -22.69 1.41 12.67
CA ALA A 620 -22.47 0.09 12.10
C ALA A 620 -20.97 -0.19 11.92
N GLU A 621 -20.21 0.78 11.42
CA GLU A 621 -18.76 0.69 11.29
C GLU A 621 -18.06 0.54 12.65
N ALA A 622 -18.48 1.29 13.68
CA ALA A 622 -17.92 1.17 15.02
C ALA A 622 -18.12 -0.23 15.62
N LEU A 623 -19.36 -0.76 15.57
CA LEU A 623 -19.66 -2.11 16.08
C LEU A 623 -18.96 -3.19 15.26
N GLY A 624 -18.95 -3.05 13.92
CA GLY A 624 -18.29 -3.98 13.01
C GLY A 624 -16.79 -4.06 13.26
N THR A 625 -16.12 -2.92 13.39
CA THR A 625 -14.67 -2.85 13.66
C THR A 625 -14.32 -3.44 15.02
N LEU A 626 -15.12 -3.16 16.06
CA LEU A 626 -14.93 -3.77 17.38
C LEU A 626 -15.11 -5.29 17.36
N ALA A 627 -16.10 -5.81 16.64
CA ALA A 627 -16.30 -7.25 16.49
C ALA A 627 -15.14 -7.93 15.75
N VAL A 628 -14.63 -7.28 14.70
CA VAL A 628 -13.45 -7.75 13.95
C VAL A 628 -12.18 -7.72 14.81
N ASN A 629 -11.96 -6.66 15.60
CA ASN A 629 -10.80 -6.57 16.50
C ASN A 629 -10.90 -7.60 17.63
N ALA A 630 -12.09 -7.79 18.21
CA ALA A 630 -12.35 -8.85 19.18
C ALA A 630 -12.06 -10.23 18.59
N TYR A 631 -12.47 -10.49 17.34
CA TYR A 631 -12.16 -11.73 16.64
C TYR A 631 -10.64 -11.92 16.52
N ARG A 632 -9.90 -10.93 16.01
CA ARG A 632 -8.43 -11.04 15.84
C ARG A 632 -7.74 -11.31 17.17
N HIS A 633 -8.11 -10.55 18.21
CA HIS A 633 -7.53 -10.71 19.55
C HIS A 633 -7.78 -12.12 20.11
N LEU A 634 -9.01 -12.63 20.01
CA LEU A 634 -9.36 -13.97 20.50
C LEU A 634 -8.78 -15.09 19.63
N ARG A 635 -8.63 -14.85 18.33
CA ARG A 635 -8.14 -15.81 17.34
C ARG A 635 -6.63 -15.99 17.40
N GLY A 636 -5.87 -14.93 17.61
CA GLY A 636 -4.42 -14.91 17.50
C GLY A 636 -3.97 -15.12 16.06
N ASP A 637 -3.32 -16.25 15.79
CA ASP A 637 -2.84 -16.60 14.44
C ASP A 637 -4.00 -16.85 13.47
N MET A 638 -4.11 -15.98 12.47
CA MET A 638 -5.15 -16.01 11.44
C MET A 638 -4.95 -17.12 10.40
N GLN A 639 -3.81 -17.80 10.39
CA GLN A 639 -3.46 -18.89 9.45
C GLN A 639 -3.52 -20.28 10.11
N SER A 640 -3.76 -20.36 11.42
CA SER A 640 -3.72 -21.62 12.16
C SER A 640 -4.91 -22.53 11.81
N THR A 641 -4.68 -23.83 11.66
CA THR A 641 -5.77 -24.83 11.44
C THR A 641 -6.18 -25.57 12.73
N GLU A 642 -5.62 -25.16 13.87
CA GLU A 642 -5.90 -25.72 15.18
C GLU A 642 -7.27 -25.27 15.72
N LEU A 643 -7.73 -25.93 16.80
CA LEU A 643 -8.96 -25.55 17.46
C LEU A 643 -8.82 -24.12 18.03
N ALA A 644 -9.71 -23.23 17.64
CA ALA A 644 -9.68 -21.83 18.04
C ALA A 644 -10.12 -21.63 19.50
N ASN A 645 -9.78 -20.47 20.07
CA ASN A 645 -10.15 -20.11 21.44
C ASN A 645 -11.69 -20.21 21.65
N PRO A 646 -12.17 -20.98 22.64
CA PRO A 646 -13.60 -21.12 22.93
C PRO A 646 -14.33 -19.81 23.22
N GLN A 647 -13.62 -18.75 23.64
CA GLN A 647 -14.19 -17.41 23.85
C GLN A 647 -14.73 -16.77 22.56
N LEU A 648 -14.37 -17.26 21.37
CA LEU A 648 -15.02 -16.85 20.12
C LEU A 648 -16.52 -17.19 20.12
N ASN A 649 -16.96 -18.24 20.83
CA ASN A 649 -18.39 -18.51 21.01
C ASN A 649 -19.07 -17.41 21.83
N THR A 650 -18.39 -16.83 22.81
CA THR A 650 -18.93 -15.70 23.59
C THR A 650 -19.07 -14.45 22.73
N LEU A 651 -18.19 -14.22 21.76
CA LEU A 651 -18.37 -13.16 20.75
C LEU A 651 -19.62 -13.43 19.91
N LEU A 652 -19.79 -14.65 19.40
CA LEU A 652 -20.95 -15.04 18.59
C LEU A 652 -22.28 -14.96 19.36
N GLU A 653 -22.31 -15.40 20.62
CA GLU A 653 -23.46 -15.24 21.52
C GLU A 653 -23.82 -13.76 21.72
N ARG A 654 -22.81 -12.90 21.89
CA ARG A 654 -23.02 -11.47 22.02
C ARG A 654 -23.58 -10.87 20.73
N VAL A 655 -23.02 -11.22 19.57
CA VAL A 655 -23.55 -10.82 18.26
C VAL A 655 -24.99 -11.30 18.08
N ALA A 656 -25.31 -12.53 18.51
CA ALA A 656 -26.65 -13.10 18.43
C ALA A 656 -27.68 -12.39 19.34
N SER A 657 -27.24 -11.80 20.45
CA SER A 657 -28.13 -11.11 21.39
C SER A 657 -28.71 -9.79 20.85
N ALA A 658 -28.20 -9.28 19.73
CA ALA A 658 -28.77 -8.12 19.03
C ALA A 658 -29.93 -8.55 18.13
N ASP A 659 -31.11 -8.74 18.71
CA ASP A 659 -32.32 -9.17 18.02
C ASP A 659 -33.39 -8.05 17.92
N GLY A 660 -34.53 -8.38 17.29
CA GLY A 660 -35.69 -7.48 17.18
C GLY A 660 -35.34 -6.10 16.60
N GLY A 661 -35.64 -5.04 17.35
CA GLY A 661 -35.34 -3.66 16.94
C GLY A 661 -33.84 -3.31 16.83
N ARG A 662 -32.95 -4.23 17.24
CA ARG A 662 -31.48 -4.09 17.16
C ARG A 662 -30.84 -5.08 16.18
N ALA A 663 -31.62 -5.81 15.38
CA ALA A 663 -31.12 -6.75 14.38
C ALA A 663 -30.07 -6.14 13.43
N TRP A 664 -30.15 -4.84 13.15
CA TRP A 664 -29.16 -4.12 12.36
C TRP A 664 -27.75 -4.16 12.95
N GLN A 665 -27.61 -4.21 14.28
CA GLN A 665 -26.31 -4.33 14.96
C GLN A 665 -25.69 -5.71 14.69
N GLN A 666 -26.51 -6.78 14.77
CA GLN A 666 -26.10 -8.14 14.41
C GLN A 666 -25.62 -8.19 12.96
N ILE A 667 -26.39 -7.60 12.03
CA ILE A 667 -26.02 -7.49 10.61
C ILE A 667 -24.66 -6.81 10.43
N ALA A 668 -24.47 -5.64 11.04
CA ALA A 668 -23.24 -4.87 10.91
C ALA A 668 -21.99 -5.65 11.38
N MET A 669 -22.09 -6.34 12.52
CA MET A 669 -20.98 -7.14 13.05
C MET A 669 -20.67 -8.35 12.17
N LEU A 670 -21.69 -9.07 11.69
CA LEU A 670 -21.49 -10.23 10.82
C LEU A 670 -20.94 -9.85 9.43
N GLN A 671 -21.41 -8.74 8.86
CA GLN A 671 -20.89 -8.21 7.60
C GLN A 671 -19.42 -7.78 7.73
N ALA A 672 -19.04 -7.17 8.86
CA ALA A 672 -17.64 -6.82 9.12
C ALA A 672 -16.75 -8.06 9.24
N LEU A 673 -17.22 -9.12 9.92
CA LEU A 673 -16.49 -10.39 10.02
C LEU A 673 -16.26 -11.05 8.65
N ARG A 674 -17.19 -10.92 7.70
CA ARG A 674 -16.96 -11.35 6.30
C ARG A 674 -15.75 -10.67 5.68
N GLY A 675 -15.45 -9.41 6.04
CA GLY A 675 -14.29 -8.69 5.53
C GLY A 675 -12.96 -9.39 5.81
N LEU A 676 -12.86 -10.14 6.91
CA LEU A 676 -11.66 -10.92 7.26
C LEU A 676 -11.36 -12.03 6.25
N THR A 677 -12.39 -12.66 5.70
CA THR A 677 -12.23 -13.84 4.83
C THR A 677 -11.66 -13.52 3.46
N ARG A 678 -11.48 -12.22 3.14
CA ARG A 678 -10.89 -11.75 1.88
C ARG A 678 -9.38 -11.59 1.94
N GLN A 679 -8.78 -11.78 3.13
CA GLN A 679 -7.34 -11.65 3.33
C GLN A 679 -6.62 -12.91 2.84
N THR A 680 -5.49 -12.72 2.15
CA THR A 680 -4.64 -13.83 1.71
C THR A 680 -4.10 -14.60 2.92
N GLY A 681 -4.18 -15.93 2.88
CA GLY A 681 -3.74 -16.80 3.97
C GLY A 681 -4.71 -16.85 5.17
N PHE A 682 -5.91 -16.30 5.06
CA PHE A 682 -6.93 -16.42 6.10
C PHE A 682 -7.43 -17.87 6.21
N GLU A 683 -7.40 -18.43 7.42
CA GLU A 683 -8.01 -19.70 7.77
C GLU A 683 -9.20 -19.51 8.73
N PRO A 684 -10.42 -19.98 8.37
CA PRO A 684 -11.59 -19.88 9.23
C PRO A 684 -11.32 -20.44 10.64
N ALA A 685 -11.81 -19.75 11.66
CA ALA A 685 -11.63 -20.21 13.04
C ALA A 685 -12.34 -21.54 13.27
N ARG A 686 -11.56 -22.60 13.56
CA ARG A 686 -12.09 -23.93 13.82
C ARG A 686 -12.69 -24.03 15.22
N LEU A 687 -14.01 -24.07 15.30
CA LEU A 687 -14.78 -24.25 16.52
C LEU A 687 -15.05 -25.74 16.80
N ALA A 688 -15.36 -26.07 18.05
CA ALA A 688 -15.59 -27.45 18.46
C ALA A 688 -16.92 -28.01 17.93
N GLU A 689 -17.93 -27.17 17.82
CA GLU A 689 -19.29 -27.50 17.38
C GLU A 689 -19.92 -26.30 16.66
N VAL A 690 -21.08 -26.52 16.03
CA VAL A 690 -21.83 -25.47 15.33
C VAL A 690 -22.35 -24.42 16.32
N PRO A 691 -22.00 -23.13 16.17
CA PRO A 691 -22.56 -22.08 17.01
C PRO A 691 -24.07 -21.92 16.80
N PRO A 692 -24.88 -21.67 17.84
CA PRO A 692 -26.34 -21.50 17.70
C PRO A 692 -26.78 -20.44 16.69
N ILE A 693 -26.01 -19.35 16.55
CA ILE A 693 -26.24 -18.29 15.56
C ILE A 693 -26.16 -18.80 14.10
N PHE A 694 -25.46 -19.91 13.87
CA PHE A 694 -25.29 -20.57 12.57
C PHE A 694 -25.96 -21.95 12.49
N ALA A 695 -26.51 -22.46 13.59
CA ALA A 695 -27.22 -23.73 13.62
C ALA A 695 -28.54 -23.58 12.85
N VAL A 696 -28.70 -24.39 11.80
CA VAL A 696 -29.87 -24.32 10.90
C VAL A 696 -31.14 -24.69 11.67
N GLY A 697 -32.01 -23.71 11.86
CA GLY A 697 -33.46 -23.90 11.74
C GLY A 697 -33.89 -23.40 10.37
N ASP A 698 -34.78 -24.13 9.70
CA ASP A 698 -35.54 -23.62 8.54
C ASP A 698 -36.09 -22.24 8.90
N ASP A 699 -35.61 -21.17 8.27
CA ASP A 699 -36.35 -19.91 8.27
C ASP A 699 -36.43 -19.35 6.86
N THR A 700 -37.68 -19.25 6.47
CA THR A 700 -38.23 -18.94 5.16
C THR A 700 -38.27 -17.44 4.95
N VAL A 701 -37.15 -16.75 5.16
CA VAL A 701 -37.07 -15.30 4.91
C VAL A 701 -35.77 -14.95 4.20
N ASN A 702 -35.90 -14.51 2.95
CA ASN A 702 -34.85 -13.88 2.17
C ASN A 702 -34.61 -12.45 2.71
N ASP A 703 -34.20 -12.33 3.97
CA ASP A 703 -33.94 -11.05 4.64
C ASP A 703 -32.45 -10.80 4.90
N ALA A 704 -32.13 -9.52 5.09
CA ALA A 704 -30.76 -9.05 5.28
C ALA A 704 -30.05 -9.71 6.49
N LEU A 705 -30.80 -10.19 7.49
CA LEU A 705 -30.23 -10.85 8.66
C LEU A 705 -29.76 -12.26 8.33
N SER A 706 -30.57 -13.01 7.57
CA SER A 706 -30.22 -14.35 7.10
C SER A 706 -28.99 -14.31 6.18
N GLU A 707 -28.94 -13.33 5.26
CA GLU A 707 -27.76 -13.07 4.42
C GLU A 707 -26.51 -12.73 5.22
N ALA A 708 -26.64 -11.89 6.26
CA ALA A 708 -25.54 -11.53 7.13
C ALA A 708 -25.02 -12.73 7.93
N ARG A 709 -25.89 -13.62 8.43
CA ARG A 709 -25.50 -14.86 9.11
C ARG A 709 -24.73 -15.79 8.19
N LEU A 710 -25.19 -16.00 6.97
CA LEU A 710 -24.48 -16.79 5.95
C LEU A 710 -23.11 -16.18 5.62
N SER A 711 -23.06 -14.86 5.47
CA SER A 711 -21.84 -14.10 5.19
C SER A 711 -20.82 -14.20 6.32
N GLY A 712 -21.23 -13.93 7.56
CA GLY A 712 -20.35 -13.94 8.74
C GLY A 712 -19.90 -15.34 9.14
N ARG A 713 -20.70 -16.38 8.84
CA ARG A 713 -20.34 -17.79 9.05
C ARG A 713 -19.00 -18.14 8.41
N ARG A 714 -18.66 -17.56 7.25
CA ARG A 714 -17.41 -17.86 6.51
C ARG A 714 -16.13 -17.57 7.31
N ALA A 715 -16.20 -16.79 8.39
CA ALA A 715 -15.07 -16.56 9.28
C ALA A 715 -14.81 -17.73 10.26
N PHE A 716 -15.64 -18.77 10.24
CA PHE A 716 -15.62 -19.91 11.16
C PHE A 716 -15.81 -21.23 10.42
N THR A 717 -15.37 -22.32 11.04
CA THR A 717 -15.64 -23.70 10.60
C THR A 717 -15.75 -24.63 11.80
N TRP A 718 -16.30 -25.84 11.63
CA TRP A 718 -16.42 -26.86 12.67
C TRP A 718 -16.45 -28.27 12.04
N PRO A 719 -16.29 -29.34 12.85
CA PRO A 719 -16.40 -30.70 12.33
C PRO A 719 -17.75 -30.95 11.63
N GLY A 720 -17.71 -31.38 10.37
CA GLY A 720 -18.91 -31.64 9.55
C GLY A 720 -19.47 -30.43 8.79
N ASP A 721 -18.77 -29.28 8.81
CA ASP A 721 -19.15 -28.14 7.98
C ASP A 721 -18.90 -28.41 6.48
N LEU A 722 -19.97 -28.59 5.71
CA LEU A 722 -19.92 -28.84 4.27
C LEU A 722 -19.30 -27.69 3.48
N LEU A 723 -19.45 -26.43 3.93
CA LEU A 723 -18.83 -25.29 3.25
C LEU A 723 -17.30 -25.36 3.31
N ALA A 724 -16.74 -25.83 4.42
CA ALA A 724 -15.30 -26.05 4.55
C ALA A 724 -14.78 -27.25 3.73
N GLN A 725 -15.68 -28.06 3.17
CA GLN A 725 -15.36 -29.16 2.25
C GLN A 725 -15.55 -28.75 0.77
N GLY A 726 -15.81 -27.46 0.49
CA GLY A 726 -16.09 -26.96 -0.85
C GLY A 726 -17.47 -27.36 -1.38
N ILE A 727 -18.40 -27.73 -0.50
CA ILE A 727 -19.73 -28.20 -0.86
C ILE A 727 -20.76 -27.12 -0.52
N GLU A 728 -21.32 -26.49 -1.55
CA GLU A 728 -22.42 -25.54 -1.36
C GLU A 728 -23.72 -26.24 -0.87
N PRO A 729 -24.32 -25.78 0.24
CA PRO A 729 -25.62 -26.27 0.68
C PRO A 729 -26.73 -25.99 -0.34
N LEU A 730 -27.59 -26.98 -0.60
CA LEU A 730 -28.73 -26.80 -1.50
C LEU A 730 -29.73 -25.75 -0.98
N THR A 731 -30.12 -24.83 -1.85
CA THR A 731 -31.23 -23.89 -1.57
C THR A 731 -32.55 -24.66 -1.35
N ALA A 732 -33.53 -24.00 -0.73
CA ALA A 732 -34.85 -24.62 -0.52
C ALA A 732 -35.51 -25.04 -1.84
N GLU A 733 -35.34 -24.25 -2.90
CA GLU A 733 -35.86 -24.58 -4.22
C GLU A 733 -35.13 -25.76 -4.85
N GLN A 734 -33.80 -25.79 -4.76
CA GLN A 734 -33.01 -26.94 -5.22
C GLN A 734 -33.36 -28.23 -4.47
N ARG A 735 -33.64 -28.17 -3.16
CA ARG A 735 -34.12 -29.33 -2.39
C ARG A 735 -35.48 -29.83 -2.89
N ARG A 736 -36.41 -28.93 -3.21
CA ARG A 736 -37.72 -29.29 -3.79
C ARG A 736 -37.59 -29.91 -5.17
N LEU A 737 -36.75 -29.32 -6.03
CA LEU A 737 -36.42 -29.87 -7.34
C LEU A 737 -35.79 -31.26 -7.20
N MET A 738 -34.79 -31.41 -6.32
CA MET A 738 -34.15 -32.68 -6.01
C MET A 738 -35.17 -33.75 -5.59
N GLN A 739 -36.11 -33.43 -4.72
CA GLN A 739 -37.16 -34.37 -4.29
C GLN A 739 -38.10 -34.78 -5.45
N ARG A 740 -38.41 -33.87 -6.37
CA ARG A 740 -39.16 -34.19 -7.60
C ARG A 740 -38.35 -35.13 -8.50
N GLY A 741 -37.04 -34.88 -8.62
CA GLY A 741 -36.11 -35.75 -9.32
C GLY A 741 -36.00 -37.14 -8.72
N GLU A 742 -35.90 -37.23 -7.40
CA GLU A 742 -35.89 -38.49 -6.64
C GLU A 742 -37.16 -39.31 -6.92
N THR A 743 -38.32 -38.66 -6.97
CA THR A 743 -39.59 -39.33 -7.31
C THR A 743 -39.56 -39.90 -8.73
N PHE A 744 -38.94 -39.19 -9.67
CA PHE A 744 -38.77 -39.66 -11.05
C PHE A 744 -37.71 -40.78 -11.17
N TYR A 745 -36.68 -40.77 -10.31
CA TYR A 745 -35.59 -41.75 -10.33
C TYR A 745 -36.06 -43.21 -10.23
N VAL A 746 -37.26 -43.48 -9.72
CA VAL A 746 -37.87 -44.81 -9.70
C VAL A 746 -37.89 -45.45 -11.11
N GLN A 747 -38.02 -44.65 -12.17
CA GLN A 747 -37.95 -45.15 -13.56
C GLN A 747 -36.53 -45.64 -13.94
N CYS A 748 -35.49 -45.01 -13.38
CA CYS A 748 -34.09 -45.33 -13.60
C CYS A 748 -33.60 -46.50 -12.71
N ALA A 749 -34.19 -46.63 -11.51
CA ALA A 749 -33.80 -47.61 -10.49
C ALA A 749 -33.96 -49.08 -10.94
N SER A 750 -34.82 -49.35 -11.93
CA SER A 750 -35.01 -50.70 -12.49
C SER A 750 -33.76 -51.28 -13.13
N CYS A 751 -32.88 -50.41 -13.67
CA CYS A 751 -31.59 -50.79 -14.23
C CYS A 751 -30.43 -50.42 -13.30
N HIS A 752 -30.46 -49.22 -12.69
CA HIS A 752 -29.33 -48.70 -11.88
C HIS A 752 -29.40 -49.05 -10.39
N GLY A 753 -30.44 -49.75 -9.93
CA GLY A 753 -30.66 -50.05 -8.52
C GLY A 753 -31.30 -48.87 -7.76
N ALA A 754 -32.01 -49.17 -6.67
CA ALA A 754 -32.63 -48.14 -5.83
C ALA A 754 -31.60 -47.28 -5.08
N ASP A 755 -30.41 -47.84 -4.85
CA ASP A 755 -29.25 -47.21 -4.22
C ASP A 755 -28.22 -46.69 -5.24
N GLY A 756 -28.52 -46.74 -6.54
CA GLY A 756 -27.62 -46.26 -7.59
C GLY A 756 -26.33 -47.07 -7.74
N ALA A 757 -26.21 -48.25 -7.13
CA ALA A 757 -25.02 -49.08 -7.19
C ALA A 757 -24.80 -49.76 -8.55
N GLY A 758 -25.78 -49.71 -9.45
CA GLY A 758 -25.77 -50.43 -10.70
C GLY A 758 -26.09 -51.92 -10.53
N ILE A 759 -26.22 -52.61 -11.66
CA ILE A 759 -26.42 -54.06 -11.71
C ILE A 759 -25.39 -54.62 -12.68
N ALA A 760 -24.47 -55.45 -12.18
CA ALA A 760 -23.37 -56.02 -12.95
C ALA A 760 -23.85 -56.65 -14.27
N GLY A 761 -23.23 -56.25 -15.38
CA GLY A 761 -23.59 -56.70 -16.74
C GLY A 761 -24.87 -56.11 -17.32
N LEU A 762 -25.64 -55.31 -16.58
CA LEU A 762 -26.88 -54.66 -17.03
C LEU A 762 -26.73 -53.14 -17.11
N ALA A 763 -26.35 -52.47 -16.01
CA ALA A 763 -26.17 -51.03 -15.98
C ALA A 763 -25.10 -50.62 -14.94
N PRO A 764 -24.32 -49.56 -15.21
CA PRO A 764 -23.25 -49.12 -14.32
C PRO A 764 -23.77 -48.47 -13.05
N ALA A 765 -22.89 -48.35 -12.05
CA ALA A 765 -23.10 -47.53 -10.86
C ALA A 765 -23.24 -46.04 -11.23
N LEU A 766 -24.00 -45.30 -10.43
CA LEU A 766 -24.18 -43.84 -10.52
C LEU A 766 -23.46 -43.10 -9.38
N ALA A 767 -23.14 -43.80 -8.28
CA ALA A 767 -22.39 -43.26 -7.16
C ALA A 767 -20.88 -43.16 -7.47
N GLY A 768 -20.31 -41.97 -7.28
CA GLY A 768 -18.87 -41.71 -7.42
C GLY A 768 -18.33 -41.70 -8.86
N VAL A 769 -19.21 -41.61 -9.87
CA VAL A 769 -18.83 -41.77 -11.29
C VAL A 769 -18.78 -40.42 -12.02
N GLU A 770 -17.74 -40.18 -12.83
CA GLU A 770 -17.51 -38.91 -13.53
C GLU A 770 -18.67 -38.51 -14.45
N TRP A 771 -19.37 -39.48 -15.04
CA TRP A 771 -20.52 -39.27 -15.91
C TRP A 771 -21.74 -38.70 -15.18
N VAL A 772 -21.73 -38.75 -13.84
CA VAL A 772 -22.76 -38.19 -12.96
C VAL A 772 -22.26 -36.93 -12.26
N THR A 773 -21.06 -36.96 -11.67
CA THR A 773 -20.51 -35.86 -10.87
C THR A 773 -19.72 -34.82 -11.67
N GLY A 774 -19.30 -35.13 -12.89
CA GLY A 774 -18.60 -34.22 -13.80
C GLY A 774 -19.53 -33.17 -14.44
N PRO A 775 -19.24 -32.71 -15.65
CA PRO A 775 -20.10 -31.81 -16.42
C PRO A 775 -21.61 -32.16 -16.41
N PRO A 776 -22.51 -31.24 -15.98
CA PRO A 776 -23.95 -31.45 -16.08
C PRO A 776 -24.43 -31.75 -17.51
N GLU A 777 -23.74 -31.18 -18.50
CA GLU A 777 -24.02 -31.39 -19.93
C GLU A 777 -23.97 -32.87 -20.33
N TRP A 778 -23.00 -33.64 -19.80
CA TRP A 778 -22.89 -35.06 -20.08
C TRP A 778 -24.06 -35.84 -19.50
N LEU A 779 -24.34 -35.63 -18.21
CA LEU A 779 -25.43 -36.31 -17.51
C LEU A 779 -26.79 -36.02 -18.17
N GLY A 780 -27.07 -34.75 -18.49
CA GLY A 780 -28.33 -34.36 -19.10
C GLY A 780 -28.51 -34.99 -20.49
N ARG A 781 -27.47 -35.02 -21.32
CA ARG A 781 -27.49 -35.64 -22.66
C ARG A 781 -27.62 -37.16 -22.62
N ILE A 782 -26.97 -37.82 -21.65
CA ILE A 782 -27.14 -39.26 -21.40
C ILE A 782 -28.60 -39.57 -21.05
N ILE A 783 -29.22 -38.80 -20.15
CA ILE A 783 -30.63 -38.97 -19.77
C ILE A 783 -31.54 -38.73 -20.98
N LEU A 784 -31.31 -37.66 -21.73
CA LEU A 784 -32.21 -37.21 -22.80
C LEU A 784 -32.14 -38.11 -24.05
N GLN A 785 -30.95 -38.41 -24.58
CA GLN A 785 -30.79 -39.15 -25.84
C GLN A 785 -30.23 -40.56 -25.68
N GLY A 786 -29.85 -40.98 -24.47
CA GLY A 786 -29.30 -42.31 -24.20
C GLY A 786 -27.80 -42.42 -24.51
N LEU A 787 -27.23 -43.57 -24.19
CA LEU A 787 -25.79 -43.87 -24.32
C LEU A 787 -25.58 -45.27 -24.90
N VAL A 788 -24.63 -45.44 -25.82
CA VAL A 788 -24.26 -46.71 -26.47
C VAL A 788 -22.75 -46.85 -26.62
N GLY A 789 -22.26 -48.08 -26.58
CA GLY A 789 -20.86 -48.42 -26.82
C GLY A 789 -20.12 -48.79 -25.53
N PRO A 790 -18.82 -49.07 -25.61
CA PRO A 790 -18.04 -49.42 -24.43
C PRO A 790 -17.90 -48.20 -23.51
N LEU A 791 -18.35 -48.38 -22.28
CA LEU A 791 -18.23 -47.46 -21.17
C LEU A 791 -17.48 -48.15 -20.04
N GLU A 792 -16.45 -47.51 -19.49
CA GLU A 792 -15.75 -48.02 -18.30
C GLU A 792 -16.22 -47.24 -17.07
N VAL A 793 -16.68 -47.95 -16.05
CA VAL A 793 -17.07 -47.39 -14.74
C VAL A 793 -16.48 -48.26 -13.65
N ASN A 794 -15.70 -47.67 -12.75
CA ASN A 794 -15.07 -48.36 -11.61
C ASN A 794 -14.25 -49.61 -12.00
N GLY A 795 -13.60 -49.59 -13.17
CA GLY A 795 -12.80 -50.71 -13.70
C GLY A 795 -13.61 -51.84 -14.34
N GLU A 796 -14.94 -51.71 -14.44
CA GLU A 796 -15.82 -52.63 -15.17
C GLU A 796 -16.22 -52.02 -16.53
N SER A 797 -16.22 -52.85 -17.58
CA SER A 797 -16.63 -52.45 -18.93
C SER A 797 -18.08 -52.83 -19.20
N PHE A 798 -18.89 -51.85 -19.57
CA PHE A 798 -20.27 -51.98 -19.98
C PHE A 798 -20.37 -51.67 -21.46
N ASN A 799 -20.90 -52.60 -22.26
CA ASN A 799 -21.09 -52.39 -23.71
C ASN A 799 -22.56 -52.62 -24.07
N GLY A 800 -23.43 -51.85 -23.42
CA GLY A 800 -24.89 -51.91 -23.54
C GLY A 800 -25.48 -50.65 -24.18
N VAL A 801 -26.80 -50.55 -24.16
CA VAL A 801 -27.55 -49.37 -24.61
C VAL A 801 -28.40 -48.86 -23.44
N MET A 802 -28.16 -47.62 -23.01
CA MET A 802 -29.09 -46.88 -22.17
C MET A 802 -30.11 -46.19 -23.07
N PRO A 803 -31.42 -46.49 -22.94
CA PRO A 803 -32.46 -45.83 -23.73
C PRO A 803 -32.54 -44.32 -23.46
N ALA A 804 -32.96 -43.57 -24.48
CA ALA A 804 -33.28 -42.15 -24.38
C ALA A 804 -34.55 -41.95 -23.54
N HIS A 805 -34.54 -41.04 -22.57
CA HIS A 805 -35.72 -40.69 -21.76
C HIS A 805 -36.29 -39.30 -22.09
N GLY A 806 -35.66 -38.54 -22.98
CA GLY A 806 -36.09 -37.19 -23.36
C GLY A 806 -37.45 -37.11 -24.05
N HIS A 807 -37.98 -38.24 -24.52
CA HIS A 807 -39.31 -38.36 -25.12
C HIS A 807 -40.45 -38.50 -24.09
N LEU A 808 -40.12 -38.73 -22.81
CA LEU A 808 -41.13 -38.91 -21.76
C LEU A 808 -41.75 -37.55 -21.40
N PRO A 809 -43.08 -37.41 -21.48
CA PRO A 809 -43.75 -36.14 -21.21
C PRO A 809 -43.61 -35.70 -19.74
N GLU A 810 -43.38 -36.63 -18.82
CA GLU A 810 -43.16 -36.34 -17.39
C GLU A 810 -41.75 -35.79 -17.11
N LEU A 811 -40.79 -35.99 -18.01
CA LEU A 811 -39.43 -35.46 -17.89
C LEU A 811 -39.37 -34.01 -18.40
N THR A 812 -40.04 -33.10 -17.69
CA THR A 812 -39.93 -31.65 -17.93
C THR A 812 -38.55 -31.12 -17.53
N ASP A 813 -38.21 -29.86 -17.87
CA ASP A 813 -36.91 -29.27 -17.49
C ASP A 813 -36.72 -29.18 -15.97
N GLU A 814 -37.80 -28.91 -15.23
CA GLU A 814 -37.79 -28.92 -13.77
C GLU A 814 -37.50 -30.33 -13.20
N VAL A 815 -38.11 -31.35 -13.79
CA VAL A 815 -37.90 -32.75 -13.36
C VAL A 815 -36.51 -33.23 -13.76
N LEU A 816 -36.02 -32.83 -14.92
CA LEU A 816 -34.66 -33.13 -15.38
C LEU A 816 -33.61 -32.47 -14.47
N ALA A 817 -33.73 -31.17 -14.19
CA ALA A 817 -32.85 -30.45 -13.25
C ALA A 817 -32.88 -31.09 -11.84
N GLY A 818 -34.07 -31.42 -11.37
CA GLY A 818 -34.27 -32.14 -10.11
C GLY A 818 -33.61 -33.50 -10.09
N LEU A 819 -33.80 -34.31 -11.14
CA LEU A 819 -33.22 -35.65 -11.25
C LEU A 819 -31.70 -35.59 -11.30
N MET A 820 -31.14 -34.68 -12.09
CA MET A 820 -29.70 -34.48 -12.17
C MET A 820 -29.12 -34.02 -10.82
N THR A 821 -29.79 -33.10 -10.12
CA THR A 821 -29.39 -32.68 -8.77
C THR A 821 -29.45 -33.84 -7.78
N TYR A 822 -30.48 -34.68 -7.83
CA TYR A 822 -30.59 -35.87 -6.99
C TYR A 822 -29.42 -36.83 -7.21
N LEU A 823 -29.14 -37.19 -8.46
CA LEU A 823 -28.02 -38.08 -8.79
C LEU A 823 -26.67 -37.51 -8.34
N ARG A 824 -26.49 -36.19 -8.40
CA ARG A 824 -25.25 -35.49 -8.02
C ARG A 824 -25.06 -35.30 -6.52
N ARG A 825 -26.11 -35.48 -5.72
CA ARG A 825 -26.12 -35.28 -4.26
C ARG A 825 -26.47 -36.54 -3.46
N ALA A 826 -26.87 -37.63 -4.13
CA ALA A 826 -27.22 -38.91 -3.50
C ALA A 826 -26.00 -39.85 -3.37
N TRP A 827 -26.11 -40.82 -2.46
CA TRP A 827 -25.17 -41.93 -2.28
C TRP A 827 -23.70 -41.53 -2.08
N GLY A 828 -23.47 -40.38 -1.44
CA GLY A 828 -22.13 -39.85 -1.17
C GLY A 828 -21.56 -38.96 -2.27
N ASN A 829 -22.32 -38.68 -3.33
CA ASN A 829 -21.94 -37.67 -4.33
C ASN A 829 -22.04 -36.26 -3.73
N THR A 830 -21.08 -35.39 -4.08
CA THR A 830 -20.94 -34.03 -3.53
C THR A 830 -20.87 -32.95 -4.61
N ALA A 831 -21.42 -33.22 -5.80
CA ALA A 831 -21.35 -32.31 -6.95
C ALA A 831 -22.50 -31.29 -6.98
N ASP A 832 -22.29 -30.15 -7.64
CA ASP A 832 -23.22 -29.01 -7.61
C ASP A 832 -24.63 -29.30 -8.11
N ALA A 833 -25.60 -28.51 -7.63
CA ALA A 833 -26.97 -28.60 -8.12
C ALA A 833 -27.08 -28.13 -9.58
N VAL A 834 -28.09 -28.62 -10.29
CA VAL A 834 -28.36 -28.23 -11.68
C VAL A 834 -29.61 -27.37 -11.71
N SER A 835 -29.52 -26.19 -12.33
CA SER A 835 -30.65 -25.26 -12.44
C SER A 835 -31.64 -25.71 -13.53
N VAL A 836 -32.88 -25.24 -13.44
CA VAL A 836 -33.92 -25.50 -14.46
C VAL A 836 -33.51 -24.92 -15.81
N GLU A 837 -32.86 -23.76 -15.81
CA GLU A 837 -32.34 -23.11 -17.02
C GLU A 837 -31.23 -23.94 -17.66
N GLN A 838 -30.27 -24.43 -16.88
CA GLN A 838 -29.21 -25.32 -17.39
C GLN A 838 -29.81 -26.58 -18.01
N ALA A 839 -30.77 -27.22 -17.35
CA ALA A 839 -31.47 -28.39 -17.90
C ALA A 839 -32.21 -28.09 -19.22
N ALA A 840 -32.88 -26.93 -19.30
CA ALA A 840 -33.57 -26.48 -20.50
C ALA A 840 -32.59 -26.19 -21.66
N ASN A 841 -31.44 -25.57 -21.37
CA ASN A 841 -30.39 -25.28 -22.34
C ASN A 841 -29.74 -26.57 -22.88
N ILE A 842 -29.46 -27.54 -22.00
CA ILE A 842 -28.98 -28.88 -22.40
C ILE A 842 -29.98 -29.53 -23.36
N ARG A 843 -31.28 -29.48 -23.02
CA ARG A 843 -32.33 -30.05 -23.88
C ARG A 843 -32.41 -29.37 -25.23
N ALA A 844 -32.40 -28.04 -25.26
CA ALA A 844 -32.50 -27.25 -26.48
C ALA A 844 -31.29 -27.48 -27.40
N SER A 845 -30.08 -27.43 -26.85
CA SER A 845 -28.83 -27.57 -27.61
C SER A 845 -28.57 -28.99 -28.13
N SER A 846 -29.22 -30.00 -27.53
CA SER A 846 -29.12 -31.41 -27.96
C SER A 846 -30.32 -31.89 -28.78
N ALA A 847 -31.34 -31.04 -29.00
CA ALA A 847 -32.63 -31.44 -29.58
C ALA A 847 -32.54 -32.03 -30.99
N ALA A 848 -31.55 -31.61 -31.80
CA ALA A 848 -31.36 -32.11 -33.16
C ALA A 848 -30.81 -33.55 -33.21
N ARG A 849 -30.29 -34.07 -32.09
CA ARG A 849 -29.69 -35.41 -32.04
C ARG A 849 -30.76 -36.48 -31.82
N ASN A 850 -30.79 -37.46 -32.72
CA ASN A 850 -31.75 -38.56 -32.71
C ASN A 850 -31.10 -39.95 -32.49
N GLN A 851 -29.80 -40.00 -32.19
CA GLN A 851 -29.06 -41.23 -31.88
C GLN A 851 -28.49 -41.16 -30.46
N PRO A 852 -28.36 -42.31 -29.76
CA PRO A 852 -27.64 -42.36 -28.49
C PRO A 852 -26.22 -41.81 -28.61
N TRP A 853 -25.71 -41.28 -27.52
CA TRP A 853 -24.33 -40.82 -27.43
C TRP A 853 -23.36 -41.99 -27.36
N THR A 854 -22.11 -41.80 -27.77
CA THR A 854 -20.99 -42.67 -27.38
C THR A 854 -20.09 -41.90 -26.41
N VAL A 855 -19.21 -42.61 -25.69
CA VAL A 855 -18.24 -41.97 -24.78
C VAL A 855 -17.37 -40.96 -25.54
N GLU A 856 -16.91 -41.31 -26.74
CA GLU A 856 -16.11 -40.42 -27.58
C GLU A 856 -16.92 -39.17 -27.96
N ALA A 857 -18.16 -39.35 -28.41
CA ALA A 857 -19.01 -38.23 -28.80
C ALA A 857 -19.38 -37.31 -27.61
N LEU A 858 -19.51 -37.85 -26.40
CA LEU A 858 -19.75 -37.04 -25.19
C LEU A 858 -18.53 -36.23 -24.78
N ARG A 859 -17.34 -36.79 -24.91
CA ARG A 859 -16.09 -36.07 -24.63
C ARG A 859 -15.85 -34.90 -25.58
N GLU A 860 -16.41 -34.97 -26.78
CA GLU A 860 -16.40 -33.88 -27.77
C GLU A 860 -17.52 -32.84 -27.55
N VAL A 861 -18.48 -33.08 -26.64
CA VAL A 861 -19.53 -32.11 -26.35
C VAL A 861 -18.91 -30.89 -25.67
N PRO A 862 -19.12 -29.67 -26.21
CA PRO A 862 -18.79 -28.45 -25.50
C PRO A 862 -19.56 -28.42 -24.19
N VAL A 863 -18.85 -28.47 -23.07
CA VAL A 863 -19.42 -28.31 -21.75
C VAL A 863 -19.35 -26.83 -21.42
N ASP A 864 -20.49 -26.20 -21.15
CA ASP A 864 -20.48 -24.93 -20.45
C ASP A 864 -20.16 -25.20 -18.98
N ARG A 865 -18.92 -24.92 -18.57
CA ARG A 865 -18.48 -25.08 -17.16
C ARG A 865 -18.96 -23.92 -16.28
N GLY A 866 -19.92 -23.12 -16.73
CA GLY A 866 -20.34 -21.89 -16.07
C GLY A 866 -19.40 -20.72 -16.35
N PHE A 867 -18.49 -20.88 -17.32
CA PHE A 867 -17.52 -19.86 -17.67
C PHE A 867 -18.01 -18.89 -18.74
N GLY A 868 -19.17 -19.17 -19.36
CA GLY A 868 -19.77 -18.33 -20.41
C GLY A 868 -19.75 -16.83 -20.12
N PRO A 869 -20.14 -16.37 -18.91
CA PRO A 869 -20.06 -14.96 -18.55
C PRO A 869 -18.64 -14.39 -18.63
N PHE A 870 -17.62 -15.18 -18.29
CA PHE A 870 -16.22 -14.78 -18.25
C PHE A 870 -15.52 -14.83 -19.61
N LEU A 871 -16.07 -15.54 -20.60
CA LEU A 871 -15.43 -15.68 -21.92
C LEU A 871 -15.44 -14.36 -22.70
N GLY A 872 -14.34 -14.07 -23.39
CA GLY A 872 -14.25 -12.90 -24.25
C GLY A 872 -12.90 -12.23 -24.17
N GLU A 873 -12.78 -11.14 -24.92
CA GLU A 873 -11.59 -10.30 -24.88
C GLU A 873 -11.79 -9.18 -23.87
N TYR A 874 -10.84 -9.02 -22.95
CA TYR A 874 -10.77 -7.91 -22.02
C TYR A 874 -9.57 -7.07 -22.40
N SER A 875 -9.76 -5.76 -22.48
CA SER A 875 -8.67 -4.82 -22.75
C SER A 875 -8.34 -4.01 -21.53
N VAL A 876 -7.07 -4.04 -21.16
CA VAL A 876 -6.44 -3.00 -20.36
C VAL A 876 -5.43 -2.28 -21.25
N SER A 877 -5.74 -1.04 -21.62
CA SER A 877 -4.93 -0.27 -22.57
C SER A 877 -4.70 -1.06 -23.88
N PHE A 878 -3.45 -1.30 -24.27
CA PHE A 878 -3.08 -2.06 -25.48
C PHE A 878 -3.01 -3.58 -25.27
N ILE A 879 -3.12 -4.08 -24.04
CA ILE A 879 -3.06 -5.52 -23.76
C ILE A 879 -4.47 -6.08 -23.89
N THR A 880 -4.63 -7.00 -24.85
CA THR A 880 -5.83 -7.81 -24.97
C THR A 880 -5.61 -9.12 -24.24
N ILE A 881 -6.56 -9.44 -23.36
CA ILE A 881 -6.60 -10.65 -22.57
C ILE A 881 -7.78 -11.45 -23.09
N THR A 882 -7.48 -12.54 -23.77
CA THR A 882 -8.50 -13.45 -24.27
C THR A 882 -8.74 -14.51 -23.22
N ILE A 883 -9.97 -14.55 -22.72
CA ILE A 883 -10.46 -15.60 -21.84
C ILE A 883 -11.24 -16.58 -22.69
N SER A 884 -10.71 -17.80 -22.78
CA SER A 884 -11.28 -18.89 -23.58
C SER A 884 -11.50 -20.12 -22.71
N GLU A 885 -12.48 -20.93 -23.07
CA GLU A 885 -12.69 -22.22 -22.41
C GLU A 885 -11.97 -23.32 -23.18
N GLN A 886 -11.15 -24.11 -22.49
CA GLN A 886 -10.45 -25.28 -23.01
C GLN A 886 -10.85 -26.54 -22.23
N ALA A 887 -10.40 -27.71 -22.69
CA ALA A 887 -10.73 -29.00 -22.07
C ALA A 887 -10.25 -29.11 -20.60
N GLU A 888 -9.28 -28.31 -20.19
CA GLU A 888 -8.71 -28.29 -18.85
C GLU A 888 -9.35 -27.23 -17.94
N GLY A 889 -10.02 -26.20 -18.49
CA GLY A 889 -10.67 -25.12 -17.74
C GLY A 889 -10.64 -23.78 -18.48
N LEU A 890 -10.85 -22.68 -17.77
CA LEU A 890 -10.63 -21.35 -18.31
C LEU A 890 -9.15 -21.14 -18.62
N HIS A 891 -8.84 -20.68 -19.80
CA HIS A 891 -7.50 -20.35 -20.24
C HIS A 891 -7.44 -18.86 -20.54
N MET A 892 -6.43 -18.21 -19.98
CA MET A 892 -6.12 -16.82 -20.27
C MET A 892 -4.99 -16.78 -21.29
N GLU A 893 -5.10 -15.92 -22.29
CA GLU A 893 -4.01 -15.59 -23.21
C GLU A 893 -3.87 -14.07 -23.30
N ALA A 894 -2.71 -13.53 -22.95
CA ALA A 894 -2.42 -12.11 -23.07
C ALA A 894 -1.43 -11.88 -24.21
N THR A 895 -1.71 -10.91 -25.08
CA THR A 895 -1.02 -10.68 -26.38
C THR A 895 0.52 -10.50 -26.27
N MET A 896 1.10 -10.36 -25.07
CA MET A 896 2.55 -10.22 -24.87
C MET A 896 3.14 -10.94 -23.64
N GLN A 897 2.35 -11.68 -22.85
CA GLN A 897 2.84 -12.32 -21.61
C GLN A 897 2.65 -13.85 -21.60
N GLY A 898 2.18 -14.43 -22.70
CA GLY A 898 1.80 -15.85 -22.75
C GLY A 898 0.43 -16.09 -22.12
N GLY A 899 0.10 -17.37 -21.97
CA GLY A 899 -1.19 -17.80 -21.46
C GLY A 899 -1.08 -19.06 -20.61
N GLY A 900 -2.10 -19.31 -19.80
CA GLY A 900 -2.13 -20.46 -18.91
C GLY A 900 -3.52 -20.78 -18.40
N LEU A 901 -3.67 -21.99 -17.87
CA LEU A 901 -4.87 -22.45 -17.19
C LEU A 901 -5.13 -21.58 -15.95
N LEU A 902 -6.37 -21.11 -15.82
CA LEU A 902 -6.85 -20.39 -14.65
C LEU A 902 -7.31 -21.38 -13.59
N THR A 903 -6.80 -21.20 -12.37
CA THR A 903 -7.25 -21.93 -11.18
C THR A 903 -8.27 -21.08 -10.44
N GLN A 904 -9.47 -21.60 -10.20
CA GLN A 904 -10.53 -20.86 -9.52
C GLN A 904 -10.26 -20.74 -8.01
N LEU A 905 -10.45 -19.53 -7.46
CA LEU A 905 -10.37 -19.24 -6.02
C LEU A 905 -11.74 -18.95 -5.39
N ASP A 906 -12.66 -18.35 -6.15
CA ASP A 906 -14.04 -18.01 -5.75
C ASP A 906 -14.95 -17.99 -7.00
N ASP A 907 -16.24 -17.72 -6.87
CA ASP A 907 -17.24 -17.77 -7.96
C ASP A 907 -16.82 -16.97 -9.20
N ASN A 908 -16.22 -15.80 -8.99
CA ASN A 908 -15.77 -14.88 -10.03
C ASN A 908 -14.28 -14.55 -9.92
N VAL A 909 -13.52 -15.28 -9.11
CA VAL A 909 -12.11 -15.00 -8.83
C VAL A 909 -11.23 -16.18 -9.24
N PHE A 910 -10.18 -15.90 -9.99
CA PHE A 910 -9.25 -16.88 -10.53
C PHE A 910 -7.81 -16.49 -10.28
N VAL A 911 -6.89 -17.43 -10.46
CA VAL A 911 -5.45 -17.21 -10.45
C VAL A 911 -4.83 -17.77 -11.72
N ALA A 912 -3.94 -16.99 -12.34
CA ALA A 912 -3.10 -17.42 -13.44
C ALA A 912 -1.65 -17.66 -12.95
N GLY A 913 -1.04 -18.77 -13.35
CA GLY A 913 0.36 -19.13 -13.02
C GLY A 913 0.52 -20.07 -11.81
N GLY A 914 1.76 -20.33 -11.37
CA GLY A 914 2.06 -21.15 -10.19
C GLY A 914 3.35 -20.71 -9.48
N GLY A 915 3.32 -20.63 -8.14
CA GLY A 915 4.43 -20.11 -7.31
C GLY A 915 4.24 -18.66 -6.86
N GLU A 916 5.33 -17.96 -6.49
CA GLU A 916 5.32 -16.57 -6.00
C GLU A 916 4.85 -15.54 -7.06
N ASP A 917 4.81 -15.92 -8.34
CA ASP A 917 4.39 -15.06 -9.47
C ASP A 917 2.92 -15.23 -9.89
N SER A 918 2.08 -15.79 -9.02
CA SER A 918 0.65 -16.01 -9.33
C SER A 918 -0.12 -14.69 -9.42
N VAL A 919 -0.93 -14.51 -10.47
CA VAL A 919 -1.73 -13.28 -10.68
C VAL A 919 -3.19 -13.57 -10.38
N LYS A 920 -3.78 -12.82 -9.46
CA LYS A 920 -5.21 -12.96 -9.11
C LYS A 920 -6.06 -12.13 -10.08
N LEU A 921 -7.20 -12.68 -10.47
CA LEU A 921 -8.14 -12.17 -11.45
C LEU A 921 -9.54 -12.15 -10.80
N GLU A 922 -10.31 -11.09 -10.94
CA GLU A 922 -11.70 -11.00 -10.48
C GLU A 922 -12.57 -10.48 -11.61
N PHE A 923 -13.53 -11.27 -12.04
CA PHE A 923 -14.55 -10.86 -12.99
C PHE A 923 -15.66 -10.11 -12.24
N VAL A 924 -15.91 -8.85 -12.58
CA VAL A 924 -17.01 -8.07 -11.98
C VAL A 924 -18.32 -8.56 -12.58
N VAL A 925 -19.11 -9.25 -11.77
CA VAL A 925 -20.43 -9.75 -12.17
C VAL A 925 -21.48 -8.70 -11.81
N GLU A 926 -22.17 -8.19 -12.82
CA GLU A 926 -23.25 -7.23 -12.67
C GLU A 926 -24.54 -7.90 -12.16
N SER A 927 -25.51 -7.08 -11.72
CA SER A 927 -26.77 -7.58 -11.13
C SER A 927 -27.63 -8.44 -12.08
N ASP A 928 -27.38 -8.37 -13.39
CA ASP A 928 -28.04 -9.17 -14.42
C ASP A 928 -27.22 -10.41 -14.86
N GLY A 929 -26.07 -10.67 -14.21
CA GLY A 929 -25.19 -11.79 -14.49
C GLY A 929 -24.17 -11.55 -15.60
N THR A 930 -24.15 -10.35 -16.20
CA THR A 930 -23.13 -9.98 -17.19
C THR A 930 -21.79 -9.69 -16.52
N VAL A 931 -20.71 -9.83 -17.29
CA VAL A 931 -19.36 -9.52 -16.84
C VAL A 931 -18.74 -8.59 -17.87
N ASP A 932 -18.66 -7.31 -17.55
CA ASP A 932 -18.09 -6.31 -18.46
C ASP A 932 -16.70 -5.84 -18.02
N THR A 933 -16.24 -6.26 -16.85
CA THR A 933 -14.94 -5.88 -16.31
C THR A 933 -14.22 -7.07 -15.70
N LEU A 934 -12.95 -7.24 -16.04
CA LEU A 934 -12.00 -8.16 -15.41
C LEU A 934 -10.97 -7.32 -14.63
N ILE A 935 -10.89 -7.50 -13.32
CA ILE A 935 -9.90 -6.85 -12.46
C ILE A 935 -8.72 -7.79 -12.26
N ILE A 936 -7.53 -7.32 -12.59
CA ILE A 936 -6.28 -8.04 -12.41
C ILE A 936 -5.58 -7.48 -11.18
N TYR A 937 -5.26 -8.35 -10.24
CA TYR A 937 -4.57 -8.04 -8.99
C TYR A 937 -3.10 -8.42 -9.10
N ARG A 938 -2.23 -7.43 -9.03
CA ARG A 938 -0.77 -7.63 -9.00
C ARG A 938 -0.21 -6.92 -7.77
N GLY A 939 0.08 -7.68 -6.72
CA GLY A 939 0.31 -7.12 -5.38
C GLY A 939 -0.94 -6.35 -4.91
N ASP A 940 -0.77 -5.09 -4.50
CA ASP A 940 -1.86 -4.22 -4.06
C ASP A 940 -2.58 -3.47 -5.21
N GLN A 941 -2.12 -3.61 -6.46
CA GLN A 941 -2.70 -2.90 -7.59
C GLN A 941 -3.93 -3.63 -8.15
N ARG A 942 -5.02 -2.86 -8.36
CA ARG A 942 -6.25 -3.29 -9.04
C ARG A 942 -6.28 -2.72 -10.45
N ILE A 943 -6.17 -3.57 -11.45
CA ILE A 943 -6.11 -3.17 -12.86
C ILE A 943 -7.39 -3.63 -13.56
N PRO A 944 -8.38 -2.74 -13.78
CA PRO A 944 -9.58 -3.10 -14.51
C PRO A 944 -9.30 -3.19 -16.01
N ALA A 945 -9.75 -4.28 -16.61
CA ALA A 945 -9.77 -4.54 -18.04
C ALA A 945 -11.24 -4.63 -18.49
N SER A 946 -11.65 -3.77 -19.41
CA SER A 946 -13.03 -3.75 -19.89
C SER A 946 -13.22 -4.81 -20.97
N ARG A 947 -14.35 -5.51 -20.93
CA ARG A 947 -14.75 -6.45 -21.97
C ARG A 947 -14.95 -5.71 -23.28
N LYS A 948 -14.36 -6.23 -24.36
CA LYS A 948 -14.65 -5.81 -25.72
C LYS A 948 -15.96 -6.49 -26.14
N GLY A 949 -16.92 -5.67 -26.55
CA GLY A 949 -18.26 -6.10 -26.95
C GLY A 949 -18.29 -6.97 -28.20
#